data_AF-A0A7C3RD43-F1
#
_entry.id   AF-A0A7C3RD43-F1
#
_cell.length_a   1.000
_cell.length_b   1.000
_cell.length_c   1.000
_cell.angle_alpha   90.00
_cell.angle_beta   90.00
_cell.angle_gamma   90.00
#
_symmetry.space_group_name_H-M   'P 1'
#
loop_
_entity.id
_entity.type
_entity.pdbx_description
1 polymer ?
#
loop_
_entity_poly.entity_id
_entity_poly.type
_entity_poly.pdbx_seq_one_letter_code
_entity_poly.pdbx_strand_id
1 'polypeptide(L)'
;MPRLVESTKIYDVIEAVNKKALSEKQGGGRPPFWEMVFWWTRKPLVGARATVMASVLPDTIDPRDFLIGVAGDRNFLGIGKGKKDRRALRSVEGNKIEIEGTPHRFPPKIPEKYRSDFESKKLLDPFAGFGSIPLEAMRLGMDVTAVELLPTAYVFLKAVLEYPAKYGKDLVESVKKWGSWVIEKLKEDEDIWELYDDDVAVYIGTWEVRCPHCSRWTPLVANWWLARVKDSSGKYERLVFFKPVKDGNQIGIEIVDLNRVHGDVSEAAVDARRGIIEIGGARYEVPSTNIYVKGSKAWCLHCGMEIRFVDDRGNHYSERSGRDVEWYVKWALKKYNEGDERFARQRLLVKVKVADGDLVFEPATRKDNGKLERAKEKLKQIWGDPDIPIESIPSYGHVGGGLRFPTYAVDKWYQFFNPRQLLTLVKLVKLIREAGKRVEEERLAEGWSKEDAFRFAEAVTTYLAIALANTVDFNSLSTYWEVVWCTNKRSVAFRGIAMTWNWTEGLVYADVTGSFTRSINSVIEGLSYLISAVSNTKGRVQILLDDATVLSNIPPEEKFDVVVTDPPYMDDVAYTELSDFYYVWLKRALSDSDGRRLVPRFLPEAFFRKVGAKYREIETQWQEFAKREVSTNPGRFLDVENRNEHAEKHFRELFTQAMISIRNRLKEDGIAAIYF
;
A
#
# COMPACT_ATOMS: atom_id res chain seq x y z
N MET A 1 20.64 35.06 -15.26
CA MET A 1 21.26 33.96 -16.03
C MET A 1 20.25 32.84 -16.09
N PRO A 2 20.10 32.14 -17.22
CA PRO A 2 19.17 31.02 -17.31
C PRO A 2 19.58 29.92 -16.32
N ARG A 3 18.58 29.28 -15.71
CA ARG A 3 18.77 28.07 -14.89
C ARG A 3 19.07 26.90 -15.79
N LEU A 4 19.69 25.85 -15.25
CA LEU A 4 20.02 24.65 -16.01
C LEU A 4 18.76 24.02 -16.65
N VAL A 5 17.63 24.01 -15.93
CA VAL A 5 16.36 23.45 -16.44
C VAL A 5 15.76 24.24 -17.61
N GLU A 6 16.18 25.51 -17.80
CA GLU A 6 15.74 26.38 -18.91
C GLU A 6 16.66 26.27 -20.14
N SER A 7 17.71 25.45 -20.07
CA SER A 7 18.79 25.37 -21.05
C SER A 7 18.92 23.96 -21.64
N THR A 8 19.33 23.86 -22.91
CA THR A 8 19.61 22.59 -23.57
C THR A 8 20.78 21.83 -22.94
N LYS A 9 21.62 22.50 -22.13
CA LYS A 9 22.70 21.86 -21.37
C LYS A 9 22.21 20.84 -20.34
N ILE A 10 20.92 20.83 -19.99
CA ILE A 10 20.37 19.76 -19.14
C ILE A 10 20.54 18.38 -19.78
N TYR A 11 20.60 18.30 -21.11
CA TYR A 11 20.83 17.04 -21.82
C TYR A 11 22.22 16.45 -21.56
N ASP A 12 23.19 17.25 -21.10
CA ASP A 12 24.54 16.79 -20.76
C ASP A 12 24.55 15.91 -19.48
N VAL A 13 23.50 16.00 -18.66
CA VAL A 13 23.42 15.32 -17.34
C VAL A 13 22.21 14.40 -17.18
N ILE A 14 21.12 14.64 -17.92
CA ILE A 14 19.84 13.96 -17.68
C ILE A 14 19.87 12.45 -17.94
N GLU A 15 20.67 11.98 -18.90
CA GLU A 15 20.78 10.54 -19.20
C GLU A 15 21.33 9.76 -17.99
N ALA A 16 22.33 10.33 -17.30
CA ALA A 16 22.92 9.75 -16.10
C ALA A 16 21.91 9.68 -14.94
N VAL A 17 21.13 10.76 -14.77
CA VAL A 17 20.05 10.83 -13.77
C VAL A 17 18.96 9.80 -14.07
N ASN A 18 18.48 9.71 -15.31
CA ASN A 18 17.43 8.79 -15.73
C ASN A 18 17.83 7.33 -15.54
N LYS A 19 19.05 6.95 -15.95
CA LYS A 19 19.58 5.60 -15.74
C LYS A 19 19.61 5.25 -14.25
N LYS A 20 20.01 6.20 -13.40
CA LYS A 20 20.04 5.97 -11.95
C LYS A 20 18.65 5.90 -11.34
N ALA A 21 17.75 6.80 -11.73
CA ALA A 21 16.35 6.82 -11.30
C ALA A 21 15.63 5.50 -11.61
N LEU A 22 15.91 4.89 -12.77
CA LEU A 22 15.39 3.56 -13.14
C LEU A 22 15.88 2.47 -12.17
N SER A 23 17.16 2.50 -11.78
CA SER A 23 17.71 1.51 -10.82
C SER A 23 17.06 1.59 -9.44
N GLU A 24 16.72 2.79 -8.95
CA GLU A 24 16.00 2.97 -7.68
C GLU A 24 14.60 2.34 -7.74
N LYS A 25 13.93 2.39 -8.90
CA LYS A 25 12.59 1.78 -9.10
C LYS A 25 12.62 0.26 -9.18
N GLN A 26 13.61 -0.32 -9.83
CA GLN A 26 13.71 -1.76 -10.10
C GLN A 26 14.15 -2.61 -8.89
N GLY A 27 14.42 -1.99 -7.73
CA GLY A 27 14.58 -2.67 -6.44
C GLY A 27 15.98 -2.61 -5.85
N GLY A 28 17.03 -2.48 -6.67
CA GLY A 28 18.44 -2.47 -6.25
C GLY A 28 18.94 -1.20 -5.55
N GLY A 29 18.07 -0.49 -4.80
CA GLY A 29 18.41 0.78 -4.17
C GLY A 29 17.19 1.63 -3.82
N ARG A 30 16.11 1.02 -3.33
CA ARG A 30 14.92 1.76 -2.87
C ARG A 30 15.21 2.47 -1.54
N PRO A 31 14.74 3.72 -1.35
CA PRO A 31 14.74 4.38 -0.05
C PRO A 31 13.98 3.56 1.01
N PRO A 32 14.54 3.30 2.21
CA PRO A 32 13.88 2.50 3.24
C PRO A 32 12.47 2.98 3.59
N PHE A 33 12.22 4.29 3.59
CA PHE A 33 10.91 4.84 3.93
C PHE A 33 9.79 4.47 2.92
N TRP A 34 10.15 4.02 1.72
CA TRP A 34 9.18 3.49 0.75
C TRP A 34 8.57 2.16 1.18
N GLU A 35 9.20 1.45 2.12
CA GLU A 35 8.71 0.18 2.64
C GLU A 35 7.83 0.35 3.89
N MET A 36 7.68 1.58 4.43
CA MET A 36 6.76 1.85 5.55
C MET A 36 5.31 1.56 5.16
N VAL A 37 4.91 1.95 3.94
CA VAL A 37 3.60 1.67 3.33
C VAL A 37 3.71 1.84 1.83
N PHE A 38 2.97 1.04 1.06
CA PHE A 38 2.99 1.14 -0.40
C PHE A 38 2.15 2.34 -0.87
N TRP A 39 2.76 3.17 -1.74
CA TRP A 39 2.09 4.23 -2.49
C TRP A 39 2.44 4.10 -3.99
N TRP A 40 1.46 4.29 -4.88
CA TRP A 40 1.58 3.97 -6.32
C TRP A 40 2.71 4.74 -7.02
N THR A 41 2.70 6.07 -6.91
CA THR A 41 3.68 6.92 -7.60
C THR A 41 4.60 7.57 -6.58
N ARG A 42 5.82 7.03 -6.48
CA ARG A 42 6.93 7.57 -5.70
C ARG A 42 8.03 8.02 -6.65
N LYS A 43 8.29 9.31 -6.81
CA LYS A 43 9.37 9.76 -7.70
C LYS A 43 10.73 9.31 -7.13
N PRO A 44 11.65 8.77 -7.95
CA PRO A 44 13.01 8.44 -7.51
C PRO A 44 13.67 9.66 -6.89
N LEU A 45 14.32 9.48 -5.73
CA LEU A 45 14.90 10.60 -5.00
C LEU A 45 16.03 11.26 -5.80
N VAL A 46 16.81 10.48 -6.56
CA VAL A 46 17.84 11.03 -7.45
C VAL A 46 17.25 11.97 -8.52
N GLY A 47 16.08 11.63 -9.07
CA GLY A 47 15.39 12.44 -10.08
C GLY A 47 14.76 13.69 -9.48
N ALA A 48 14.11 13.55 -8.32
CA ALA A 48 13.57 14.68 -7.56
C ALA A 48 14.68 15.68 -7.21
N ARG A 49 15.80 15.21 -6.64
CA ARG A 49 16.97 16.02 -6.32
C ARG A 49 17.51 16.77 -7.55
N ALA A 50 17.72 16.06 -8.65
CA ALA A 50 18.23 16.66 -9.88
C ALA A 50 17.30 17.76 -10.42
N THR A 51 15.98 17.54 -10.37
CA THR A 51 14.99 18.51 -10.83
C THR A 51 14.98 19.77 -9.97
N VAL A 52 15.02 19.63 -8.64
CA VAL A 52 15.13 20.77 -7.73
C VAL A 52 16.44 21.52 -7.94
N MET A 53 17.56 20.81 -8.03
CA MET A 53 18.87 21.43 -8.28
C MET A 53 18.92 22.18 -9.62
N ALA A 54 18.41 21.59 -10.70
CA ALA A 54 18.41 22.20 -12.03
C ALA A 54 17.49 23.44 -12.11
N SER A 55 16.49 23.53 -11.22
CA SER A 55 15.60 24.68 -11.09
C SER A 55 16.21 25.86 -10.34
N VAL A 56 17.34 25.64 -9.65
CA VAL A 56 18.03 26.68 -8.87
C VAL A 56 19.38 27.06 -9.49
N LEU A 57 20.14 26.07 -9.95
CA LEU A 57 21.51 26.28 -10.44
C LEU A 57 21.52 26.92 -11.84
N PRO A 58 22.49 27.81 -12.12
CA PRO A 58 22.64 28.41 -13.43
C PRO A 58 23.11 27.38 -14.46
N ASP A 59 22.81 27.62 -15.73
CA ASP A 59 23.26 26.77 -16.85
C ASP A 59 24.78 26.81 -17.11
N THR A 60 25.52 27.61 -16.34
CA THR A 60 26.99 27.67 -16.34
C THR A 60 27.62 26.70 -15.32
N ILE A 61 26.81 25.94 -14.58
CA ILE A 61 27.32 24.85 -13.73
C ILE A 61 28.07 23.82 -14.59
N ASP A 62 29.23 23.36 -14.11
CA ASP A 62 29.93 22.26 -14.76
C ASP A 62 29.08 20.96 -14.63
N PRO A 63 28.84 20.21 -15.73
CA PRO A 63 28.03 19.00 -15.70
C PRO A 63 28.48 17.97 -14.67
N ARG A 64 29.80 17.86 -14.45
CA ARG A 64 30.36 16.92 -13.46
C ARG A 64 30.08 17.41 -12.04
N ASP A 65 30.21 18.70 -11.76
CA ASP A 65 29.86 19.27 -10.45
C ASP A 65 28.36 19.09 -10.13
N PHE A 66 27.49 19.28 -11.13
CA PHE A 66 26.06 19.00 -10.99
C PHE A 66 25.81 17.53 -10.64
N LEU A 67 26.39 16.60 -11.41
CA LEU A 67 26.22 15.16 -11.19
C LEU A 67 26.82 14.70 -9.85
N ILE A 68 27.92 15.30 -9.38
CA ILE A 68 28.46 15.06 -8.03
C ILE A 68 27.47 15.51 -6.97
N GLY A 69 26.86 16.69 -7.14
CA GLY A 69 25.86 17.19 -6.20
C GLY A 69 24.62 16.29 -6.13
N VAL A 70 24.17 15.78 -7.28
CA VAL A 70 23.08 14.80 -7.36
C VAL A 70 23.48 13.46 -6.73
N ALA A 71 24.70 12.96 -6.99
CA ALA A 71 25.20 11.71 -6.43
C ALA A 71 25.39 11.76 -4.89
N GLY A 72 25.60 12.95 -4.33
CA GLY A 72 25.74 13.20 -2.90
C GLY A 72 27.17 13.03 -2.36
N ASP A 73 27.39 13.52 -1.13
CA ASP A 73 28.70 13.49 -0.48
C ASP A 73 29.00 12.12 0.15
N ARG A 74 29.90 11.37 -0.50
CA ARG A 74 30.33 10.05 -0.05
C ARG A 74 31.41 10.06 1.03
N ASN A 75 31.99 11.23 1.33
CA ASN A 75 32.94 11.39 2.43
C ASN A 75 32.23 11.66 3.77
N PHE A 76 30.91 11.83 3.74
CA PHE A 76 30.08 12.07 4.92
C PHE A 76 30.14 10.87 5.90
N LEU A 77 30.62 11.14 7.12
CA LEU A 77 30.65 10.24 8.30
C LEU A 77 31.25 8.83 8.11
N GLY A 78 32.10 8.61 7.10
CA GLY A 78 32.79 7.32 6.93
C GLY A 78 31.87 6.14 6.54
N ILE A 79 30.70 6.42 5.97
CA ILE A 79 29.70 5.42 5.55
C ILE A 79 30.16 4.61 4.31
N GLY A 80 31.25 5.01 3.64
CA GLY A 80 31.87 4.27 2.53
C GLY A 80 32.88 3.19 2.96
N LYS A 81 32.47 2.17 3.71
CA LYS A 81 33.38 1.07 4.14
C LYS A 81 33.57 -0.07 3.12
N GLY A 82 33.04 0.03 1.91
CA GLY A 82 33.33 -0.91 0.81
C GLY A 82 34.25 -0.29 -0.25
N LYS A 83 35.28 -1.01 -0.73
CA LYS A 83 36.16 -0.56 -1.84
C LYS A 83 35.37 -0.15 -3.11
N LYS A 84 34.17 -0.69 -3.33
CA LYS A 84 33.30 -0.40 -4.48
C LYS A 84 32.48 0.90 -4.36
N ASP A 85 32.34 1.49 -3.17
CA ASP A 85 31.38 2.59 -2.93
C ASP A 85 32.02 3.98 -2.74
N ARG A 86 33.32 4.14 -3.04
CA ARG A 86 34.03 5.41 -2.83
C ARG A 86 33.90 6.40 -3.99
N ARG A 87 33.51 5.96 -5.20
CA ARG A 87 33.35 6.84 -6.37
C ARG A 87 31.89 7.27 -6.51
N ALA A 88 31.66 8.58 -6.58
CA ALA A 88 30.33 9.15 -6.82
C ALA A 88 29.90 8.98 -8.28
N LEU A 89 30.88 9.07 -9.18
CA LEU A 89 30.70 8.99 -10.62
C LEU A 89 31.67 7.97 -11.22
N ARG A 90 31.24 7.35 -12.33
CA ARG A 90 32.07 6.49 -13.17
C ARG A 90 32.07 7.02 -14.60
N SER A 91 33.25 7.10 -15.18
CA SER A 91 33.42 7.30 -16.62
C SER A 91 33.16 5.99 -17.36
N VAL A 92 32.38 6.07 -18.43
CA VAL A 92 32.08 4.97 -19.37
C VAL A 92 32.53 5.37 -20.78
N GLU A 93 32.54 4.41 -21.72
CA GLU A 93 32.97 4.65 -23.10
C GLU A 93 32.24 5.84 -23.73
N GLY A 94 32.98 6.62 -24.54
CA GLY A 94 32.43 7.79 -25.23
C GLY A 94 32.28 9.05 -24.35
N ASN A 95 33.10 9.24 -23.32
CA ASN A 95 33.05 10.36 -22.37
C ASN A 95 31.75 10.49 -21.56
N LYS A 96 30.88 9.47 -21.57
CA LYS A 96 29.66 9.45 -20.76
C LYS A 96 29.98 9.28 -19.27
N ILE A 97 29.18 9.90 -18.42
CA ILE A 97 29.30 9.85 -16.95
C ILE A 97 28.08 9.14 -16.37
N GLU A 98 28.30 8.22 -15.44
CA GLU A 98 27.24 7.53 -14.70
C GLU A 98 27.32 7.81 -13.20
N ILE A 99 26.16 7.88 -12.56
CA ILE A 99 26.04 7.96 -11.10
C ILE A 99 26.12 6.53 -10.53
N GLU A 100 27.06 6.30 -9.59
CA GLU A 100 27.21 4.99 -8.95
C GLU A 100 26.38 4.87 -7.66
N GLY A 101 26.41 3.69 -7.01
CA GLY A 101 25.92 3.46 -5.64
C GLY A 101 24.45 3.81 -5.41
N THR A 102 24.13 4.40 -4.26
CA THR A 102 22.75 4.73 -3.87
C THR A 102 22.66 6.19 -3.40
N PRO A 103 22.51 7.17 -4.32
CA PRO A 103 22.67 8.60 -4.05
C PRO A 103 21.84 9.12 -2.89
N HIS A 104 20.62 8.62 -2.74
CA HIS A 104 19.72 9.06 -1.69
C HIS A 104 20.20 8.71 -0.28
N ARG A 105 21.17 7.78 -0.11
CA ARG A 105 21.81 7.49 1.19
C ARG A 105 22.85 8.53 1.61
N PHE A 106 23.25 9.41 0.70
CA PHE A 106 24.23 10.46 0.95
C PHE A 106 23.55 11.83 0.91
N PRO A 107 23.90 12.76 1.81
CA PRO A 107 23.46 14.16 1.71
C PRO A 107 23.81 14.74 0.33
N PRO A 108 22.95 15.57 -0.28
CA PRO A 108 23.31 16.24 -1.53
C PRO A 108 24.54 17.14 -1.30
N LYS A 109 25.41 17.21 -2.32
CA LYS A 109 26.64 18.02 -2.24
C LYS A 109 26.49 19.30 -3.06
N ILE A 110 25.97 20.34 -2.43
CA ILE A 110 25.84 21.65 -3.08
C ILE A 110 27.23 22.30 -3.18
N PRO A 111 27.68 22.77 -4.36
CA PRO A 111 28.90 23.54 -4.46
C PRO A 111 28.83 24.78 -3.57
N GLU A 112 29.89 25.07 -2.80
CA GLU A 112 29.90 26.10 -1.74
C GLU A 112 29.32 27.45 -2.21
N LYS A 113 29.73 27.90 -3.41
CA LYS A 113 29.28 29.15 -4.03
C LYS A 113 27.77 29.26 -4.27
N TYR A 114 27.05 28.14 -4.29
CA TYR A 114 25.59 28.10 -4.51
C TYR A 114 24.82 27.72 -3.24
N ARG A 115 25.46 27.48 -2.09
CA ARG A 115 24.75 27.03 -0.88
C ARG A 115 23.68 28.04 -0.44
N SER A 116 24.03 29.32 -0.42
CA SER A 116 23.11 30.41 -0.08
C SER A 116 21.92 30.51 -1.04
N ASP A 117 22.09 30.06 -2.29
CA ASP A 117 21.01 30.09 -3.29
C ASP A 117 19.90 29.11 -2.97
N PHE A 118 20.19 28.01 -2.27
CA PHE A 118 19.16 27.07 -1.82
C PHE A 118 18.59 27.48 -0.47
N GLU A 119 19.44 27.81 0.51
CA GLU A 119 19.02 28.16 1.89
C GLU A 119 18.09 29.39 1.94
N SER A 120 18.15 30.28 0.93
CA SER A 120 17.30 31.49 0.86
C SER A 120 15.99 31.31 0.07
N LYS A 121 15.78 30.17 -0.59
CA LYS A 121 14.66 29.97 -1.52
C LYS A 121 13.55 29.13 -0.90
N LYS A 122 12.31 29.45 -1.29
CA LYS A 122 11.11 28.71 -0.96
C LYS A 122 10.67 27.82 -2.13
N LEU A 123 10.41 26.55 -1.84
CA LEU A 123 9.84 25.57 -2.77
C LEU A 123 8.40 25.23 -2.41
N LEU A 124 7.53 25.16 -3.42
CA LEU A 124 6.17 24.64 -3.32
C LEU A 124 6.03 23.37 -4.16
N ASP A 125 5.45 22.32 -3.57
CA ASP A 125 4.94 21.15 -4.29
C ASP A 125 3.43 21.01 -4.02
N PRO A 126 2.55 21.40 -4.97
CA PRO A 126 1.11 21.35 -4.81
C PRO A 126 0.49 19.95 -5.00
N PHE A 127 1.27 18.96 -5.44
CA PHE A 127 0.87 17.57 -5.63
C PHE A 127 1.89 16.65 -4.96
N ALA A 128 2.14 16.89 -3.67
CA ALA A 128 3.30 16.33 -2.98
C ALA A 128 3.27 14.79 -2.86
N GLY A 129 2.08 14.17 -2.93
CA GLY A 129 1.93 12.72 -2.91
C GLY A 129 2.64 12.09 -1.70
N PHE A 130 3.64 11.24 -1.94
CA PHE A 130 4.42 10.57 -0.87
C PHE A 130 5.67 11.34 -0.43
N GLY A 131 5.90 12.55 -0.96
CA GLY A 131 6.87 13.50 -0.42
C GLY A 131 8.30 13.43 -0.98
N SER A 132 8.55 12.74 -2.09
CA SER A 132 9.91 12.62 -2.66
C SER A 132 10.55 13.97 -3.02
N ILE A 133 9.80 14.85 -3.69
CA ILE A 133 10.27 16.18 -4.10
C ILE A 133 10.51 17.08 -2.89
N PRO A 134 9.54 17.27 -1.97
CA PRO A 134 9.76 18.10 -0.79
C PRO A 134 10.87 17.57 0.12
N LEU A 135 11.03 16.23 0.24
CA LEU A 135 12.14 15.65 0.99
C LEU A 135 13.50 16.06 0.42
N GLU A 136 13.72 15.97 -0.89
CA GLU A 136 14.99 16.37 -1.49
C GLU A 136 15.21 17.88 -1.44
N ALA A 137 14.14 18.69 -1.54
CA ALA A 137 14.23 20.13 -1.35
C ALA A 137 14.67 20.51 0.08
N MET A 138 14.10 19.86 1.10
CA MET A 138 14.54 20.00 2.49
C MET A 138 16.02 19.63 2.64
N ARG A 139 16.44 18.52 2.02
CA ARG A 139 17.84 18.05 2.05
C ARG A 139 18.82 19.01 1.37
N LEU A 140 18.34 19.83 0.44
CA LEU A 140 19.08 20.91 -0.19
C LEU A 140 19.08 22.21 0.64
N GLY A 141 18.37 22.23 1.77
CA GLY A 141 18.32 23.37 2.71
C GLY A 141 17.22 24.39 2.43
N MET A 142 16.30 24.12 1.51
CA MET A 142 15.23 25.05 1.14
C MET A 142 14.09 25.05 2.18
N ASP A 143 13.37 26.17 2.26
CA ASP A 143 12.05 26.22 2.87
C ASP A 143 11.05 25.51 1.95
N VAL A 144 10.22 24.62 2.49
CA VAL A 144 9.36 23.74 1.70
C VAL A 144 7.92 23.81 2.17
N THR A 145 7.01 24.03 1.23
CA THR A 145 5.56 23.84 1.40
C THR A 145 5.10 22.67 0.53
N ALA A 146 4.63 21.61 1.17
CA ALA A 146 4.03 20.45 0.51
C ALA A 146 2.51 20.51 0.69
N VAL A 147 1.77 20.42 -0.41
CA VAL A 147 0.30 20.44 -0.40
C VAL A 147 -0.21 19.13 -0.97
N GLU A 148 -1.29 18.63 -0.37
CA GLU A 148 -1.97 17.46 -0.88
C GLU A 148 -3.48 17.53 -0.63
N LEU A 149 -4.26 17.06 -1.60
CA LEU A 149 -5.72 17.04 -1.53
C LEU A 149 -6.21 15.90 -0.63
N LEU A 150 -5.53 14.75 -0.68
CA LEU A 150 -6.00 13.52 -0.06
C LEU A 150 -5.51 13.40 1.39
N PRO A 151 -6.43 13.25 2.38
CA PRO A 151 -6.09 12.99 3.78
C PRO A 151 -5.07 11.87 4.01
N THR A 152 -5.17 10.77 3.26
CA THR A 152 -4.24 9.63 3.42
C THR A 152 -2.80 10.04 3.11
N ALA A 153 -2.59 10.74 1.98
CA ALA A 153 -1.27 11.19 1.58
C ALA A 153 -0.77 12.33 2.49
N TYR A 154 -1.66 13.22 2.95
CA TYR A 154 -1.34 14.22 3.98
C TYR A 154 -0.74 13.58 5.25
N VAL A 155 -1.38 12.53 5.80
CA VAL A 155 -0.86 11.79 6.96
C VAL A 155 0.54 11.22 6.69
N PHE A 156 0.76 10.66 5.50
CA PHE A 156 2.08 10.15 5.11
C PHE A 156 3.12 11.26 4.98
N LEU A 157 2.77 12.42 4.41
CA LEU A 157 3.67 13.58 4.32
C LEU A 157 4.12 14.05 5.71
N LYS A 158 3.21 14.10 6.70
CA LYS A 158 3.58 14.43 8.10
C LYS A 158 4.66 13.48 8.64
N ALA A 159 4.50 12.19 8.38
CA ALA A 159 5.46 11.15 8.78
C ALA A 159 6.75 11.11 7.93
N VAL A 160 6.74 11.62 6.70
CA VAL A 160 7.94 11.65 5.84
C VAL A 160 8.78 12.90 6.11
N LEU A 161 8.14 14.04 6.37
CA LEU A 161 8.79 15.34 6.34
C LEU A 161 8.83 16.03 7.72
N GLU A 162 7.69 16.15 8.41
CA GLU A 162 7.59 16.97 9.63
C GLU A 162 8.09 16.24 10.88
N TYR A 163 7.56 15.04 11.16
CA TYR A 163 7.88 14.35 12.41
C TYR A 163 9.36 13.92 12.52
N PRO A 164 10.01 13.40 11.46
CA PRO A 164 11.45 13.09 11.50
C PRO A 164 12.30 14.33 11.77
N ALA A 165 11.95 15.47 11.17
CA ALA A 165 12.67 16.73 11.34
C ALA A 165 12.49 17.32 12.75
N LYS A 166 11.31 17.13 13.35
CA LYS A 166 10.97 17.71 14.65
C LYS A 166 11.51 16.92 15.84
N TYR A 167 11.37 15.60 15.84
CA TYR A 167 11.56 14.79 17.06
C TYR A 167 12.82 13.92 17.06
N GLY A 168 13.47 13.73 15.91
CA GLY A 168 14.73 13.00 15.82
C GLY A 168 14.67 11.59 16.43
N LYS A 169 15.77 11.15 17.04
CA LYS A 169 15.95 9.76 17.50
C LYS A 169 14.97 9.32 18.58
N ASP A 170 14.50 10.23 19.43
CA ASP A 170 13.54 9.90 20.50
C ASP A 170 12.23 9.33 19.93
N LEU A 171 11.83 9.78 18.73
CA LEU A 171 10.68 9.24 18.03
C LEU A 171 10.89 7.77 17.60
N VAL A 172 12.10 7.40 17.16
CA VAL A 172 12.43 6.01 16.78
C VAL A 172 12.28 5.09 17.98
N GLU A 173 12.88 5.47 19.11
CA GLU A 173 12.84 4.65 20.33
C GLU A 173 11.41 4.54 20.86
N SER A 174 10.62 5.62 20.79
CA SER A 174 9.21 5.61 21.18
C SER A 174 8.36 4.73 20.29
N VAL A 175 8.50 4.83 18.96
CA VAL A 175 7.77 3.96 18.01
C VAL A 175 8.15 2.50 18.20
N LYS A 176 9.44 2.20 18.45
CA LYS A 176 9.91 0.84 18.74
C LYS A 176 9.29 0.32 20.04
N LYS A 177 9.38 1.08 21.13
CA LYS A 177 8.82 0.72 22.45
C LYS A 177 7.32 0.45 22.36
N TRP A 178 6.56 1.40 21.83
CA TRP A 178 5.10 1.30 21.79
C TRP A 178 4.60 0.32 20.72
N GLY A 179 5.32 0.16 19.61
CA GLY A 179 5.06 -0.91 18.65
C GLY A 179 5.24 -2.29 19.28
N SER A 180 6.31 -2.49 20.07
CA SER A 180 6.54 -3.72 20.81
C SER A 180 5.45 -3.96 21.85
N TRP A 181 5.03 -2.91 22.57
CA TRP A 181 3.92 -2.99 23.53
C TRP A 181 2.60 -3.43 22.86
N VAL A 182 2.25 -2.87 21.69
CA VAL A 182 1.06 -3.28 20.94
C VAL A 182 1.15 -4.75 20.52
N ILE A 183 2.32 -5.20 20.06
CA ILE A 183 2.55 -6.59 19.66
C ILE A 183 2.35 -7.55 20.84
N GLU A 184 2.94 -7.25 22.00
CA GLU A 184 2.79 -8.09 23.19
C GLU A 184 1.34 -8.10 23.69
N LYS A 185 0.66 -6.96 23.70
CA LYS A 185 -0.76 -6.91 24.08
C LYS A 185 -1.67 -7.68 23.13
N LEU A 186 -1.35 -7.69 21.84
CA LEU A 186 -2.10 -8.48 20.86
C LEU A 186 -1.87 -9.99 21.04
N LYS A 187 -0.66 -10.41 21.44
CA LYS A 187 -0.36 -11.81 21.77
C LYS A 187 -1.10 -12.29 23.03
N GLU A 188 -1.27 -11.41 24.00
CA GLU A 188 -2.00 -11.68 25.25
C GLU A 188 -3.54 -11.68 25.07
N ASP A 189 -4.06 -11.23 23.92
CA ASP A 189 -5.49 -11.14 23.68
C ASP A 189 -6.13 -12.54 23.54
N GLU A 190 -7.08 -12.84 24.42
CA GLU A 190 -7.73 -14.15 24.49
C GLU A 190 -8.41 -14.57 23.18
N ASP A 191 -9.03 -13.62 22.46
CA ASP A 191 -9.69 -13.91 21.19
C ASP A 191 -8.65 -14.29 20.14
N ILE A 192 -7.52 -13.60 20.12
CA ILE A 192 -6.45 -13.86 19.16
C ILE A 192 -5.83 -15.23 19.42
N TRP A 193 -5.50 -15.56 20.67
CA TRP A 193 -4.99 -16.88 21.04
C TRP A 193 -5.95 -18.02 20.66
N GLU A 194 -7.26 -17.80 20.82
CA GLU A 194 -8.29 -18.79 20.47
C GLU A 194 -8.44 -19.02 18.94
N LEU A 195 -8.11 -18.00 18.15
CA LEU A 195 -8.41 -17.91 16.71
C LEU A 195 -7.22 -18.18 15.78
N TYR A 196 -6.01 -18.23 16.33
CA TYR A 196 -4.78 -18.50 15.59
C TYR A 196 -4.00 -19.65 16.25
N ASP A 197 -3.07 -20.26 15.52
CA ASP A 197 -2.13 -21.23 16.06
C ASP A 197 -0.73 -20.61 15.98
N ASP A 198 0.02 -20.61 17.07
CA ASP A 198 1.32 -19.92 17.14
C ASP A 198 2.39 -20.51 16.23
N ASP A 199 2.23 -21.78 15.81
CA ASP A 199 3.14 -22.46 14.88
C ASP A 199 2.80 -22.21 13.40
N VAL A 200 1.70 -21.48 13.11
CA VAL A 200 1.25 -21.18 11.74
C VAL A 200 1.61 -19.76 11.35
N ALA A 201 2.46 -19.64 10.35
CA ALA A 201 2.87 -18.35 9.78
C ALA A 201 1.77 -17.73 8.90
N VAL A 202 1.17 -18.54 8.02
CA VAL A 202 0.19 -18.09 7.04
C VAL A 202 -0.91 -19.14 6.87
N TYR A 203 -2.16 -18.71 6.84
CA TYR A 203 -3.28 -19.52 6.35
C TYR A 203 -3.59 -19.14 4.90
N ILE A 204 -3.86 -20.14 4.07
CA ILE A 204 -4.37 -19.95 2.70
C ILE A 204 -5.84 -20.38 2.70
N GLY A 205 -6.72 -19.49 2.29
CA GLY A 205 -8.16 -19.71 2.26
C GLY A 205 -8.81 -19.37 0.92
N THR A 206 -10.11 -19.61 0.86
CA THR A 206 -10.93 -19.42 -0.33
C THR A 206 -12.39 -19.13 0.03
N TRP A 207 -13.21 -18.86 -0.98
CA TRP A 207 -14.66 -18.94 -0.89
C TRP A 207 -15.14 -20.34 -1.26
N GLU A 208 -16.14 -20.84 -0.53
CA GLU A 208 -16.96 -21.97 -0.96
C GLU A 208 -18.34 -21.46 -1.38
N VAL A 209 -18.90 -22.10 -2.41
CA VAL A 209 -20.31 -21.91 -2.79
C VAL A 209 -21.06 -23.22 -2.70
N ARG A 210 -22.36 -23.14 -2.42
CA ARG A 210 -23.24 -24.30 -2.45
C ARG A 210 -23.57 -24.62 -3.90
N CYS A 211 -23.25 -25.82 -4.37
CA CYS A 211 -23.49 -26.19 -5.76
C CYS A 211 -25.01 -26.25 -6.02
N PRO A 212 -25.53 -25.55 -7.04
CA PRO A 212 -26.97 -25.56 -7.37
C PRO A 212 -27.43 -26.93 -7.90
N HIS A 213 -26.52 -27.78 -8.38
CA HIS A 213 -26.84 -29.09 -8.97
C HIS A 213 -26.89 -30.21 -7.92
N CYS A 214 -25.92 -30.26 -7.01
CA CYS A 214 -25.80 -31.35 -6.04
C CYS A 214 -25.96 -30.90 -4.57
N SER A 215 -26.22 -29.61 -4.34
CA SER A 215 -26.41 -29.01 -3.01
C SER A 215 -25.25 -29.11 -2.02
N ARG A 216 -24.08 -29.63 -2.46
CA ARG A 216 -22.85 -29.74 -1.65
C ARG A 216 -21.97 -28.50 -1.79
N TRP A 217 -21.15 -28.24 -0.77
CA TRP A 217 -20.16 -27.17 -0.77
C TRP A 217 -19.00 -27.48 -1.72
N THR A 218 -18.57 -26.50 -2.51
CA THR A 218 -17.38 -26.62 -3.35
C THR A 218 -16.48 -25.40 -3.15
N PRO A 219 -15.19 -25.58 -2.83
CA PRO A 219 -14.23 -24.47 -2.80
C PRO A 219 -13.95 -23.96 -4.21
N LEU A 220 -13.62 -22.67 -4.31
CA LEU A 220 -13.33 -21.96 -5.56
C LEU A 220 -11.84 -21.66 -5.63
N VAL A 221 -11.06 -22.57 -6.19
CA VAL A 221 -9.59 -22.53 -6.21
C VAL A 221 -9.09 -22.14 -7.59
N ALA A 222 -8.40 -20.99 -7.68
CA ALA A 222 -7.81 -20.54 -8.94
C ALA A 222 -6.37 -21.03 -9.14
N ASN A 223 -5.64 -21.30 -8.05
CA ASN A 223 -4.28 -21.80 -8.09
C ASN A 223 -4.10 -22.94 -7.08
N TRP A 224 -3.63 -24.09 -7.55
CA TRP A 224 -3.40 -25.30 -6.78
C TRP A 224 -1.93 -25.48 -6.35
N TRP A 225 -1.04 -24.58 -6.77
CA TRP A 225 0.37 -24.60 -6.40
C TRP A 225 0.60 -23.94 -5.04
N LEU A 226 1.54 -24.50 -4.27
CA LEU A 226 2.04 -23.95 -3.01
C LEU A 226 3.51 -23.53 -3.12
N ALA A 227 4.32 -24.27 -3.89
CA ALA A 227 5.70 -23.90 -4.15
C ALA A 227 6.10 -24.35 -5.56
N ARG A 228 6.75 -23.45 -6.30
CA ARG A 228 7.43 -23.69 -7.58
C ARG A 228 8.69 -22.85 -7.64
N VAL A 229 9.65 -23.24 -6.83
CA VAL A 229 10.87 -22.47 -6.63
C VAL A 229 11.98 -23.06 -7.47
N LYS A 230 12.74 -22.18 -8.14
CA LYS A 230 13.90 -22.53 -8.94
C LYS A 230 15.14 -21.88 -8.39
N ASP A 231 16.24 -22.60 -8.45
CA ASP A 231 17.55 -22.06 -8.13
C ASP A 231 18.06 -21.09 -9.21
N SER A 232 19.24 -20.52 -9.00
CA SER A 232 19.89 -19.62 -9.97
C SER A 232 20.28 -20.30 -11.29
N SER A 233 20.35 -21.63 -11.33
CA SER A 233 20.63 -22.41 -12.55
C SER A 233 19.36 -22.71 -13.36
N GLY A 234 18.18 -22.39 -12.81
CA GLY A 234 16.87 -22.62 -13.42
C GLY A 234 16.29 -24.01 -13.16
N LYS A 235 16.95 -24.83 -12.32
CA LYS A 235 16.46 -26.12 -11.85
C LYS A 235 15.51 -25.93 -10.67
N TYR A 236 14.55 -26.84 -10.49
CA TYR A 236 13.60 -26.75 -9.38
C TYR A 236 14.26 -27.17 -8.07
N GLU A 237 14.10 -26.35 -7.03
CA GLU A 237 14.52 -26.66 -5.66
C GLU A 237 13.32 -27.05 -4.78
N ARG A 238 12.12 -26.55 -5.10
CA ARG A 238 10.91 -26.81 -4.30
C ARG A 238 9.68 -26.96 -5.20
N LEU A 239 8.98 -28.09 -5.06
CA LEU A 239 7.74 -28.38 -5.77
C LEU A 239 6.68 -28.92 -4.82
N VAL A 240 5.68 -28.09 -4.52
CA VAL A 240 4.55 -28.44 -3.64
C VAL A 240 3.25 -27.94 -4.26
N PHE A 241 2.23 -28.78 -4.23
CA PHE A 241 0.87 -28.43 -4.64
C PHE A 241 -0.14 -29.13 -3.72
N PHE A 242 -1.41 -28.78 -3.86
CA PHE A 242 -2.49 -29.47 -3.17
C PHE A 242 -3.57 -29.91 -4.16
N LYS A 243 -4.38 -30.89 -3.76
CA LYS A 243 -5.46 -31.41 -4.59
C LYS A 243 -6.72 -31.68 -3.76
N PRO A 244 -7.91 -31.62 -4.38
CA PRO A 244 -9.15 -31.91 -3.69
C PRO A 244 -9.33 -33.42 -3.51
N VAL A 245 -9.78 -33.84 -2.34
CA VAL A 245 -10.16 -35.23 -2.05
C VAL A 245 -11.63 -35.27 -1.66
N LYS A 246 -12.41 -36.15 -2.28
CA LYS A 246 -13.82 -36.32 -1.89
C LYS A 246 -13.89 -37.10 -0.58
N ASP A 247 -14.36 -36.45 0.47
CA ASP A 247 -14.60 -37.05 1.79
C ASP A 247 -16.11 -36.99 2.09
N GLY A 248 -16.83 -38.03 1.67
CA GLY A 248 -18.29 -38.08 1.72
C GLY A 248 -18.96 -36.88 1.03
N ASN A 249 -19.62 -36.03 1.82
CA ASN A 249 -20.30 -34.81 1.35
C ASN A 249 -19.42 -33.55 1.39
N GLN A 250 -18.12 -33.68 1.69
CA GLN A 250 -17.17 -32.58 1.76
C GLN A 250 -15.99 -32.77 0.78
N ILE A 251 -15.37 -31.67 0.37
CA ILE A 251 -14.08 -31.69 -0.32
C ILE A 251 -12.98 -31.48 0.72
N GLY A 252 -12.19 -32.51 1.02
CA GLY A 252 -10.94 -32.41 1.77
C GLY A 252 -9.78 -31.90 0.90
N ILE A 253 -8.64 -31.64 1.54
CA ILE A 253 -7.41 -31.17 0.89
C ILE A 253 -6.29 -32.16 1.20
N GLU A 254 -5.57 -32.59 0.17
CA GLU A 254 -4.33 -33.37 0.29
C GLU A 254 -3.17 -32.53 -0.22
N ILE A 255 -2.10 -32.46 0.56
CA ILE A 255 -0.85 -31.79 0.20
C ILE A 255 0.06 -32.82 -0.48
N VAL A 256 0.60 -32.46 -1.64
CA VAL A 256 1.60 -33.25 -2.36
C VAL A 256 2.91 -32.46 -2.37
N ASP A 257 3.85 -32.93 -1.54
CA ASP A 257 5.19 -32.36 -1.40
C ASP A 257 6.20 -33.27 -2.08
N LEU A 258 6.67 -32.90 -3.28
CA LEU A 258 7.55 -33.76 -4.06
C LEU A 258 8.95 -33.86 -3.49
N ASN A 259 9.42 -32.86 -2.74
CA ASN A 259 10.70 -32.96 -2.04
C ASN A 259 10.64 -34.01 -0.92
N ARG A 260 9.49 -34.18 -0.26
CA ARG A 260 9.31 -35.27 0.72
C ARG A 260 9.25 -36.64 0.07
N VAL A 261 8.77 -36.74 -1.18
CA VAL A 261 8.64 -38.01 -1.90
C VAL A 261 9.95 -38.44 -2.58
N HIS A 262 10.65 -37.51 -3.22
CA HIS A 262 11.84 -37.80 -4.05
C HIS A 262 13.15 -37.32 -3.44
N GLY A 263 13.11 -36.49 -2.38
CA GLY A 263 14.28 -35.80 -1.84
C GLY A 263 14.70 -34.63 -2.72
N ASP A 264 15.29 -34.94 -3.87
CA ASP A 264 15.73 -33.99 -4.88
C ASP A 264 14.70 -33.87 -6.01
N VAL A 265 14.41 -32.63 -6.42
CA VAL A 265 13.47 -32.31 -7.50
C VAL A 265 14.11 -31.58 -8.68
N SER A 266 15.45 -31.50 -8.72
CA SER A 266 16.19 -30.73 -9.73
C SER A 266 15.97 -31.22 -11.16
N GLU A 267 15.71 -32.53 -11.32
CA GLU A 267 15.47 -33.20 -12.60
C GLU A 267 13.97 -33.29 -12.97
N ALA A 268 13.09 -32.60 -12.23
CA ALA A 268 11.65 -32.60 -12.54
C ALA A 268 11.36 -31.88 -13.86
N ALA A 269 10.70 -32.57 -14.79
CA ALA A 269 10.11 -31.97 -15.98
C ALA A 269 8.70 -31.44 -15.65
N VAL A 270 8.51 -30.13 -15.66
CA VAL A 270 7.26 -29.47 -15.26
C VAL A 270 6.61 -28.77 -16.46
N ASP A 271 5.49 -29.30 -16.95
CA ASP A 271 4.56 -28.58 -17.82
C ASP A 271 3.49 -27.89 -16.96
N ALA A 272 3.80 -26.68 -16.51
CA ALA A 272 2.92 -25.88 -15.67
C ALA A 272 1.59 -25.50 -16.35
N ARG A 273 1.53 -25.51 -17.69
CA ARG A 273 0.31 -25.16 -18.45
C ARG A 273 -0.67 -26.31 -18.46
N ARG A 274 -0.17 -27.54 -18.60
CA ARG A 274 -0.97 -28.78 -18.52
C ARG A 274 -1.11 -29.30 -17.09
N GLY A 275 -0.34 -28.77 -16.14
CA GLY A 275 -0.32 -29.24 -14.76
C GLY A 275 0.35 -30.60 -14.62
N ILE A 276 1.33 -30.93 -15.46
CA ILE A 276 2.00 -32.24 -15.44
C ILE A 276 3.40 -32.08 -14.89
N ILE A 277 3.80 -32.97 -13.97
CA ILE A 277 5.16 -33.08 -13.45
C ILE A 277 5.62 -34.52 -13.66
N GLU A 278 6.79 -34.69 -14.28
CA GLU A 278 7.44 -36.00 -14.45
C GLU A 278 8.79 -35.99 -13.74
N ILE A 279 9.00 -36.96 -12.84
CA ILE A 279 10.22 -37.08 -12.04
C ILE A 279 10.41 -38.53 -11.61
N GLY A 280 11.62 -39.07 -11.75
CA GLY A 280 11.95 -40.43 -11.28
C GLY A 280 11.07 -41.54 -11.89
N GLY A 281 10.57 -41.36 -13.12
CA GLY A 281 9.63 -42.27 -13.78
C GLY A 281 8.18 -42.19 -13.27
N ALA A 282 7.89 -41.34 -12.29
CA ALA A 282 6.54 -41.07 -11.81
C ALA A 282 5.95 -39.82 -12.48
N ARG A 283 4.64 -39.82 -12.69
CA ARG A 283 3.87 -38.70 -13.23
C ARG A 283 2.87 -38.19 -12.20
N TYR A 284 2.91 -36.89 -11.93
CA TYR A 284 1.99 -36.18 -11.05
C TYR A 284 1.14 -35.19 -11.84
N GLU A 285 -0.10 -35.03 -11.42
CA GLU A 285 -1.05 -34.09 -12.01
C GLU A 285 -1.47 -33.04 -10.98
N VAL A 286 -1.16 -31.78 -11.26
CA VAL A 286 -1.62 -30.63 -10.51
C VAL A 286 -3.00 -30.25 -11.06
N PRO A 287 -4.04 -30.17 -10.21
CA PRO A 287 -5.38 -29.84 -10.68
C PRO A 287 -5.43 -28.51 -11.44
N SER A 288 -6.33 -28.44 -12.42
CA SER A 288 -6.66 -27.18 -13.11
C SER A 288 -7.56 -26.29 -12.24
N THR A 289 -7.55 -24.98 -12.50
CA THR A 289 -8.48 -24.04 -11.84
C THR A 289 -9.92 -24.50 -12.01
N ASN A 290 -10.70 -24.48 -10.92
CA ASN A 290 -12.14 -24.77 -10.99
C ASN A 290 -13.00 -23.49 -11.02
N ILE A 291 -12.39 -22.36 -11.38
CA ILE A 291 -13.06 -21.07 -11.55
C ILE A 291 -12.49 -20.28 -12.75
N TYR A 292 -13.38 -19.70 -13.54
CA TYR A 292 -13.05 -18.87 -14.69
C TYR A 292 -13.93 -17.63 -14.73
N VAL A 293 -13.43 -16.55 -14.11
CA VAL A 293 -14.16 -15.29 -13.92
C VAL A 293 -14.55 -14.63 -15.25
N LYS A 294 -13.62 -14.56 -16.20
CA LYS A 294 -13.86 -13.90 -17.51
C LYS A 294 -15.03 -14.54 -18.27
N GLY A 295 -15.24 -15.85 -18.10
CA GLY A 295 -16.37 -16.57 -18.70
C GLY A 295 -17.59 -16.70 -17.80
N SER A 296 -17.55 -16.19 -16.57
CA SER A 296 -18.60 -16.40 -15.54
C SER A 296 -18.88 -17.89 -15.34
N LYS A 297 -17.83 -18.69 -15.12
CA LYS A 297 -17.92 -20.15 -14.91
C LYS A 297 -17.19 -20.56 -13.64
N ALA A 298 -17.73 -21.56 -12.97
CA ALA A 298 -17.01 -22.37 -11.99
C ALA A 298 -17.43 -23.84 -12.15
N TRP A 299 -16.66 -24.77 -11.59
CA TRP A 299 -16.96 -26.20 -11.65
C TRP A 299 -17.02 -26.80 -10.25
N CYS A 300 -18.07 -27.56 -9.99
CA CYS A 300 -18.24 -28.22 -8.71
C CYS A 300 -17.25 -29.40 -8.57
N LEU A 301 -16.38 -29.37 -7.56
CA LEU A 301 -15.41 -30.43 -7.32
C LEU A 301 -16.05 -31.76 -6.86
N HIS A 302 -17.34 -31.76 -6.50
CA HIS A 302 -18.08 -32.98 -6.18
C HIS A 302 -18.68 -33.66 -7.42
N CYS A 303 -19.50 -32.94 -8.19
CA CYS A 303 -20.28 -33.51 -9.29
C CYS A 303 -19.75 -33.18 -10.70
N GLY A 304 -18.74 -32.31 -10.81
CA GLY A 304 -18.16 -31.87 -12.09
C GLY A 304 -19.02 -30.88 -12.87
N MET A 305 -20.26 -30.61 -12.45
CA MET A 305 -21.17 -29.74 -13.17
C MET A 305 -20.71 -28.28 -13.17
N GLU A 306 -20.93 -27.62 -14.32
CA GLU A 306 -20.65 -26.20 -14.52
C GLU A 306 -21.67 -25.32 -13.77
N ILE A 307 -21.17 -24.39 -12.97
CA ILE A 307 -21.91 -23.40 -12.20
C ILE A 307 -21.84 -22.07 -12.96
N ARG A 308 -22.97 -21.72 -13.59
CA ARG A 308 -23.10 -20.51 -14.41
C ARG A 308 -24.06 -19.48 -13.82
N PHE A 309 -25.30 -19.40 -14.30
CA PHE A 309 -26.16 -18.25 -14.06
C PHE A 309 -27.28 -18.54 -13.07
N VAL A 310 -27.80 -17.49 -12.45
CA VAL A 310 -28.89 -17.55 -11.49
C VAL A 310 -29.81 -16.35 -11.65
N ASP A 311 -31.11 -16.55 -11.48
CA ASP A 311 -32.08 -15.45 -11.36
C ASP A 311 -32.17 -14.92 -9.91
N ASP A 312 -32.97 -13.89 -9.71
CA ASP A 312 -33.24 -13.28 -8.40
C ASP A 312 -33.89 -14.25 -7.39
N ARG A 313 -34.62 -15.26 -7.88
CA ARG A 313 -35.28 -16.32 -7.11
C ARG A 313 -34.37 -17.49 -6.75
N GLY A 314 -33.14 -17.52 -7.26
CA GLY A 314 -32.17 -18.59 -7.01
C GLY A 314 -32.26 -19.78 -7.98
N ASN A 315 -33.03 -19.69 -9.06
CA ASN A 315 -33.11 -20.72 -10.09
C ASN A 315 -31.85 -20.70 -10.97
N HIS A 316 -31.28 -21.87 -11.23
CA HIS A 316 -30.02 -22.00 -11.96
C HIS A 316 -30.22 -22.20 -13.46
N TYR A 317 -29.35 -21.58 -14.26
CA TYR A 317 -29.39 -21.66 -15.72
C TYR A 317 -27.99 -21.89 -16.32
N SER A 318 -27.93 -22.70 -17.38
CA SER A 318 -26.72 -22.92 -18.18
C SER A 318 -26.44 -21.78 -19.16
N GLU A 319 -27.42 -20.93 -19.47
CA GLU A 319 -27.27 -19.83 -20.44
C GLU A 319 -28.15 -18.64 -20.07
N ARG A 320 -27.79 -17.45 -20.54
CA ARG A 320 -28.61 -16.25 -20.32
C ARG A 320 -29.91 -16.28 -21.11
N SER A 321 -29.88 -16.64 -22.39
CA SER A 321 -31.04 -16.76 -23.30
C SER A 321 -32.10 -15.64 -23.13
N GLY A 322 -31.68 -14.38 -23.01
CA GLY A 322 -32.58 -13.23 -22.83
C GLY A 322 -33.17 -13.05 -21.42
N ARG A 323 -32.78 -13.88 -20.45
CA ARG A 323 -33.17 -13.76 -19.04
C ARG A 323 -32.30 -12.72 -18.33
N ASP A 324 -32.90 -12.04 -17.36
CA ASP A 324 -32.17 -11.23 -16.39
C ASP A 324 -31.56 -12.16 -15.33
N VAL A 325 -30.35 -12.62 -15.62
CA VAL A 325 -29.60 -13.55 -14.76
C VAL A 325 -28.19 -13.07 -14.58
N GLU A 326 -27.65 -13.24 -13.37
CA GLU A 326 -26.27 -12.94 -13.05
C GLU A 326 -25.45 -14.21 -12.82
N TRP A 327 -24.14 -14.08 -12.64
CA TRP A 327 -23.27 -15.23 -12.35
C TRP A 327 -23.56 -15.76 -10.93
N TYR A 328 -23.77 -17.07 -10.77
CA TYR A 328 -24.16 -17.69 -9.50
C TYR A 328 -23.16 -17.40 -8.38
N VAL A 329 -21.85 -17.46 -8.64
CA VAL A 329 -20.83 -17.16 -7.62
C VAL A 329 -20.96 -15.71 -7.17
N LYS A 330 -21.15 -14.77 -8.10
CA LYS A 330 -21.40 -13.35 -7.80
C LYS A 330 -22.59 -13.19 -6.84
N TRP A 331 -23.72 -13.75 -7.24
CA TRP A 331 -24.96 -13.71 -6.48
C TRP A 331 -24.82 -14.34 -5.09
N ALA A 332 -24.18 -15.50 -4.99
CA ALA A 332 -24.00 -16.21 -3.72
C ALA A 332 -23.15 -15.43 -2.72
N LEU A 333 -22.07 -14.78 -3.20
CA LEU A 333 -21.25 -13.92 -2.34
C LEU A 333 -21.98 -12.63 -1.95
N LYS A 334 -22.81 -12.06 -2.84
CA LYS A 334 -23.70 -10.94 -2.50
C LYS A 334 -24.69 -11.33 -1.40
N LYS A 335 -25.32 -12.50 -1.51
CA LYS A 335 -26.21 -13.06 -0.48
C LYS A 335 -25.50 -13.22 0.86
N TYR A 336 -24.27 -13.73 0.86
CA TYR A 336 -23.45 -13.81 2.07
C TYR A 336 -23.24 -12.44 2.73
N ASN A 337 -22.93 -11.41 1.95
CA ASN A 337 -22.74 -10.04 2.46
C ASN A 337 -24.05 -9.37 2.92
N GLU A 338 -25.20 -9.80 2.39
CA GLU A 338 -26.55 -9.46 2.87
C GLU A 338 -26.93 -10.23 4.15
N GLY A 339 -26.10 -11.16 4.62
CA GLY A 339 -26.32 -11.99 5.81
C GLY A 339 -26.94 -13.37 5.53
N ASP A 340 -27.15 -13.74 4.26
CA ASP A 340 -27.64 -15.05 3.85
C ASP A 340 -26.51 -15.99 3.41
N GLU A 341 -26.06 -16.80 4.36
CA GLU A 341 -24.91 -17.69 4.22
C GLU A 341 -25.24 -19.05 3.63
N ARG A 342 -26.50 -19.29 3.22
CA ARG A 342 -26.93 -20.59 2.69
C ARG A 342 -26.23 -20.96 1.39
N PHE A 343 -25.64 -19.98 0.69
CA PHE A 343 -25.12 -20.10 -0.67
C PHE A 343 -23.60 -19.92 -0.76
N ALA A 344 -22.99 -19.18 0.17
CA ALA A 344 -21.55 -18.96 0.18
C ALA A 344 -21.02 -18.92 1.61
N ARG A 345 -19.75 -19.29 1.78
CA ARG A 345 -19.00 -19.14 3.02
C ARG A 345 -17.51 -19.05 2.74
N GLN A 346 -16.73 -18.61 3.72
CA GLN A 346 -15.27 -18.59 3.64
C GLN A 346 -14.69 -19.86 4.26
N ARG A 347 -13.53 -20.30 3.75
CA ARG A 347 -12.89 -21.55 4.19
C ARG A 347 -11.37 -21.46 4.14
N LEU A 348 -10.72 -21.97 5.18
CA LEU A 348 -9.28 -22.24 5.22
C LEU A 348 -9.00 -23.59 4.54
N LEU A 349 -7.98 -23.61 3.67
CA LEU A 349 -7.55 -24.78 2.91
C LEU A 349 -6.21 -25.34 3.40
N VAL A 350 -5.24 -24.46 3.65
CA VAL A 350 -3.85 -24.83 3.96
C VAL A 350 -3.32 -23.97 5.09
N LYS A 351 -2.54 -24.58 5.98
CA LYS A 351 -1.70 -23.93 6.98
C LYS A 351 -0.26 -24.01 6.51
N VAL A 352 0.44 -22.88 6.52
CA VAL A 352 1.86 -22.76 6.21
C VAL A 352 2.59 -22.49 7.51
N LYS A 353 3.48 -23.41 7.88
CA LYS A 353 4.31 -23.35 9.08
C LYS A 353 5.77 -23.17 8.71
N VAL A 354 6.56 -22.67 9.65
CA VAL A 354 8.02 -22.60 9.52
C VAL A 354 8.62 -23.64 10.48
N ALA A 355 9.36 -24.62 9.95
CA ALA A 355 10.06 -25.64 10.73
C ALA A 355 11.48 -25.80 10.20
N ASP A 356 12.48 -25.69 11.07
CA ASP A 356 13.91 -25.78 10.73
C ASP A 356 14.37 -24.84 9.59
N GLY A 357 13.70 -23.70 9.44
CA GLY A 357 13.96 -22.73 8.37
C GLY A 357 13.22 -23.01 7.05
N ASP A 358 12.53 -24.15 6.94
CA ASP A 358 11.76 -24.55 5.78
C ASP A 358 10.25 -24.32 5.97
N LEU A 359 9.56 -24.16 4.84
CA LEU A 359 8.09 -24.08 4.82
C LEU A 359 7.46 -25.47 4.78
N VAL A 360 6.62 -25.73 5.77
CA VAL A 360 5.80 -26.94 5.90
C VAL A 360 4.34 -26.58 5.61
N PHE A 361 3.73 -27.35 4.72
CA PHE A 361 2.34 -27.18 4.32
C PHE A 361 1.49 -28.30 4.90
N GLU A 362 0.39 -27.93 5.57
CA GLU A 362 -0.58 -28.87 6.15
C GLU A 362 -2.01 -28.52 5.68
N PRO A 363 -2.89 -29.51 5.49
CA PRO A 363 -4.29 -29.21 5.20
C PRO A 363 -4.95 -28.57 6.44
N ALA A 364 -5.79 -27.56 6.21
CA ALA A 364 -6.61 -26.99 7.27
C ALA A 364 -7.74 -27.94 7.66
N THR A 365 -7.94 -28.11 8.96
CA THR A 365 -8.90 -29.04 9.56
C THR A 365 -10.29 -28.41 9.74
N ARG A 366 -11.26 -29.21 10.18
CA ARG A 366 -12.57 -28.69 10.62
C ARG A 366 -12.43 -27.78 11.85
N LYS A 367 -11.50 -28.08 12.77
CA LYS A 367 -11.22 -27.24 13.94
C LYS A 367 -10.72 -25.86 13.52
N ASP A 368 -9.84 -25.82 12.52
CA ASP A 368 -9.29 -24.56 11.97
C ASP A 368 -10.40 -23.72 11.35
N ASN A 369 -11.27 -24.33 10.54
CA ASN A 369 -12.41 -23.64 9.94
C ASN A 369 -13.45 -23.16 10.98
N GLY A 370 -13.61 -23.88 12.09
CA GLY A 370 -14.44 -23.43 13.20
C GLY A 370 -13.96 -22.12 13.84
N LYS A 371 -12.68 -21.74 13.66
CA LYS A 371 -12.16 -20.43 14.12
C LYS A 371 -12.79 -19.27 13.34
N LEU A 372 -13.07 -19.43 12.04
CA LEU A 372 -13.76 -18.39 11.26
C LEU A 372 -15.16 -18.10 11.83
N GLU A 373 -15.90 -19.14 12.22
CA GLU A 373 -17.24 -19.00 12.80
C GLU A 373 -17.19 -18.36 14.19
N ARG A 374 -16.23 -18.75 15.05
CA ARG A 374 -16.08 -18.13 16.37
C ARG A 374 -15.74 -16.64 16.27
N ALA A 375 -14.85 -16.26 15.34
CA ALA A 375 -14.55 -14.85 15.08
C ALA A 375 -15.79 -14.08 14.61
N LYS A 376 -16.64 -14.71 13.79
CA LYS A 376 -17.90 -14.13 13.35
C LYS A 376 -18.86 -13.88 14.51
N GLU A 377 -19.03 -14.85 15.41
CA GLU A 377 -19.88 -14.67 16.60
C GLU A 377 -19.37 -13.53 17.49
N LYS A 378 -18.06 -13.43 17.68
CA LYS A 378 -17.44 -12.30 18.39
C LYS A 378 -17.72 -10.96 17.69
N LEU A 379 -17.61 -10.91 16.35
CA LEU A 379 -17.95 -9.71 15.57
C LEU A 379 -19.43 -9.31 15.69
N LYS A 380 -20.36 -10.27 15.76
CA LYS A 380 -21.79 -9.99 15.97
C LYS A 380 -22.03 -9.29 17.32
N GLN A 381 -21.28 -9.66 18.36
CA GLN A 381 -21.39 -9.05 19.69
C GLN A 381 -20.93 -7.58 19.71
N ILE A 382 -19.97 -7.23 18.87
CA ILE A 382 -19.45 -5.87 18.73
C ILE A 382 -19.99 -5.16 17.48
N TRP A 383 -21.05 -5.68 16.87
CA TRP A 383 -21.62 -5.05 15.68
C TRP A 383 -22.16 -3.65 16.02
N GLY A 384 -21.77 -2.65 15.23
CA GLY A 384 -22.03 -1.24 15.54
C GLY A 384 -20.87 -0.54 16.26
N ASP A 385 -19.80 -1.26 16.61
CA ASP A 385 -18.54 -0.63 17.01
C ASP A 385 -18.02 0.25 15.86
N PRO A 386 -17.72 1.55 16.09
CA PRO A 386 -17.28 2.46 15.04
C PRO A 386 -15.94 2.07 14.41
N ASP A 387 -15.16 1.19 15.06
CA ASP A 387 -13.91 0.68 14.52
C ASP A 387 -14.13 -0.36 13.40
N ILE A 388 -15.37 -0.81 13.15
CA ILE A 388 -15.70 -1.63 11.97
C ILE A 388 -15.92 -0.71 10.75
N PRO A 389 -15.16 -0.88 9.64
CA PRO A 389 -15.25 -0.02 8.46
C PRO A 389 -16.48 -0.30 7.59
N ILE A 390 -17.63 0.18 8.03
CA ILE A 390 -18.93 0.04 7.35
C ILE A 390 -19.15 1.03 6.20
N GLU A 391 -18.20 1.92 5.95
CA GLU A 391 -18.29 2.93 4.89
C GLU A 391 -18.35 2.27 3.51
N SER A 392 -19.12 2.87 2.61
CA SER A 392 -19.29 2.36 1.26
C SER A 392 -18.04 2.56 0.41
N ILE A 393 -17.81 1.65 -0.51
CA ILE A 393 -16.83 1.82 -1.59
C ILE A 393 -17.48 2.55 -2.80
N PRO A 394 -16.69 3.08 -3.76
CA PRO A 394 -17.23 3.69 -4.97
C PRO A 394 -18.09 2.72 -5.79
N SER A 395 -19.36 3.07 -6.02
CA SER A 395 -20.31 2.27 -6.81
C SER A 395 -19.88 2.08 -8.27
N TYR A 396 -19.05 2.99 -8.78
CA TYR A 396 -18.48 3.01 -10.12
C TYR A 396 -17.08 2.40 -10.21
N GLY A 397 -16.56 1.77 -9.15
CA GLY A 397 -15.17 1.32 -9.08
C GLY A 397 -14.70 0.42 -10.25
N HIS A 398 -15.65 -0.18 -10.97
CA HIS A 398 -15.46 -0.98 -12.18
C HIS A 398 -15.09 -0.20 -13.46
N VAL A 399 -15.26 1.12 -13.44
CA VAL A 399 -14.91 2.05 -14.53
C VAL A 399 -13.56 2.70 -14.23
N GLY A 400 -12.65 2.76 -15.21
CA GLY A 400 -11.38 3.48 -15.07
C GLY A 400 -10.28 2.76 -14.28
N GLY A 401 -10.33 1.43 -14.18
CA GLY A 401 -9.16 0.60 -13.80
C GLY A 401 -8.82 0.49 -12.31
N GLY A 402 -9.34 1.36 -11.44
CA GLY A 402 -9.01 1.43 -10.01
C GLY A 402 -9.48 0.23 -9.17
N LEU A 403 -10.76 0.12 -8.86
CA LEU A 403 -11.23 -0.97 -8.01
C LEU A 403 -11.74 -2.12 -8.90
N ARG A 404 -10.89 -3.10 -9.18
CA ARG A 404 -11.27 -4.31 -9.95
C ARG A 404 -11.87 -5.41 -9.06
N PHE A 405 -11.68 -5.31 -7.73
CA PHE A 405 -12.24 -6.18 -6.69
C PHE A 405 -13.77 -6.05 -6.50
N PRO A 406 -14.40 -4.86 -6.50
CA PRO A 406 -15.81 -4.70 -6.15
C PRO A 406 -16.77 -4.80 -7.33
N THR A 407 -16.55 -5.75 -8.23
CA THR A 407 -17.54 -5.99 -9.31
C THR A 407 -18.49 -7.13 -8.99
N TYR A 408 -18.31 -7.84 -7.87
CA TYR A 408 -18.99 -9.12 -7.67
C TYR A 408 -19.67 -9.40 -6.31
N ALA A 409 -19.43 -8.65 -5.23
CA ALA A 409 -20.14 -8.96 -3.97
C ALA A 409 -20.02 -7.91 -2.87
N VAL A 410 -18.98 -7.06 -2.88
CA VAL A 410 -18.70 -6.11 -1.81
C VAL A 410 -19.19 -4.70 -2.17
N ASP A 411 -19.76 -4.00 -1.20
CA ASP A 411 -20.20 -2.61 -1.25
C ASP A 411 -19.68 -1.78 -0.07
N LYS A 412 -18.99 -2.42 0.89
CA LYS A 412 -18.41 -1.78 2.09
C LYS A 412 -17.01 -2.29 2.39
N TRP A 413 -16.19 -1.46 3.02
CA TRP A 413 -14.77 -1.77 3.26
C TRP A 413 -14.54 -2.99 4.18
N TYR A 414 -15.38 -3.22 5.20
CA TYR A 414 -15.22 -4.37 6.09
C TYR A 414 -15.37 -5.73 5.37
N GLN A 415 -16.04 -5.77 4.22
CA GLN A 415 -16.27 -6.99 3.45
C GLN A 415 -15.02 -7.45 2.67
N PHE A 416 -13.95 -6.66 2.68
CA PHE A 416 -12.64 -7.06 2.16
C PHE A 416 -11.88 -8.00 3.12
N PHE A 417 -12.47 -8.36 4.25
CA PHE A 417 -11.80 -9.13 5.30
C PHE A 417 -12.63 -10.35 5.67
N ASN A 418 -11.96 -11.46 5.98
CA ASN A 418 -12.63 -12.56 6.68
C ASN A 418 -12.89 -12.17 8.16
N PRO A 419 -13.80 -12.87 8.87
CA PRO A 419 -14.13 -12.56 10.26
C PRO A 419 -12.92 -12.48 11.22
N ARG A 420 -11.91 -13.34 11.06
CA ARG A 420 -10.70 -13.32 11.91
C ARG A 420 -9.84 -12.09 11.61
N GLN A 421 -9.61 -11.81 10.33
CA GLN A 421 -8.88 -10.62 9.88
C GLN A 421 -9.53 -9.35 10.41
N LEU A 422 -10.83 -9.19 10.21
CA LEU A 422 -11.57 -8.00 10.63
C LEU A 422 -11.51 -7.79 12.14
N LEU A 423 -11.79 -8.84 12.93
CA LEU A 423 -11.74 -8.77 14.39
C LEU A 423 -10.35 -8.37 14.90
N THR A 424 -9.31 -8.97 14.32
CA THR A 424 -7.92 -8.70 14.68
C THR A 424 -7.53 -7.26 14.38
N LEU A 425 -7.91 -6.73 13.21
CA LEU A 425 -7.63 -5.35 12.83
C LEU A 425 -8.38 -4.34 13.71
N VAL A 426 -9.63 -4.62 14.10
CA VAL A 426 -10.39 -3.80 15.06
C VAL A 426 -9.70 -3.74 16.42
N LYS A 427 -9.23 -4.89 16.94
CA LYS A 427 -8.46 -4.95 18.19
C LYS A 427 -7.14 -4.19 18.08
N LEU A 428 -6.44 -4.33 16.96
CA LEU A 428 -5.19 -3.63 16.70
C LEU A 428 -5.38 -2.10 16.69
N VAL A 429 -6.45 -1.59 16.09
CA VAL A 429 -6.84 -0.16 16.16
C VAL A 429 -6.98 0.30 17.62
N LYS A 430 -7.68 -0.48 18.44
CA LYS A 430 -7.90 -0.14 19.86
C LYS A 430 -6.58 -0.07 20.63
N LEU A 431 -5.69 -1.03 20.43
CA LEU A 431 -4.35 -1.03 21.04
C LEU A 431 -3.50 0.15 20.57
N ILE A 432 -3.55 0.51 19.28
CA ILE A 432 -2.81 1.67 18.75
C ILE A 432 -3.28 2.97 19.41
N ARG A 433 -4.59 3.18 19.57
CA ARG A 433 -5.13 4.35 20.29
C ARG A 433 -4.73 4.37 21.75
N GLU A 434 -4.73 3.21 22.41
CA GLU A 434 -4.28 3.10 23.79
C GLU A 434 -2.79 3.42 23.93
N ALA A 435 -1.96 2.93 23.02
CA ALA A 435 -0.54 3.28 22.97
C ALA A 435 -0.36 4.81 22.83
N GLY A 436 -1.14 5.47 21.96
CA GLY A 436 -1.12 6.94 21.83
C GLY A 436 -1.45 7.68 23.13
N LYS A 437 -2.47 7.23 23.88
CA LYS A 437 -2.81 7.80 25.20
C LYS A 437 -1.67 7.62 26.20
N ARG A 438 -1.07 6.44 26.24
CA ARG A 438 0.02 6.13 27.18
C ARG A 438 1.31 6.88 26.83
N VAL A 439 1.59 7.13 25.55
CA VAL A 439 2.70 8.01 25.12
C VAL A 439 2.50 9.42 25.68
N GLU A 440 1.28 9.97 25.56
CA GLU A 440 0.94 11.30 26.08
C GLU A 440 1.12 11.36 27.60
N GLU A 441 0.60 10.37 28.32
CA GLU A 441 0.75 10.23 29.77
C GLU A 441 2.22 10.13 30.21
N GLU A 442 3.02 9.35 29.49
CA GLU A 442 4.45 9.19 29.75
C GLU A 442 5.20 10.52 29.60
N ARG A 443 4.97 11.27 28.51
CA ARG A 443 5.63 12.57 28.29
C ARG A 443 5.18 13.62 29.30
N LEU A 444 3.91 13.62 29.69
CA LEU A 444 3.41 14.47 30.77
C LEU A 444 4.11 14.16 32.10
N ALA A 445 4.31 12.87 32.43
CA ALA A 445 5.02 12.46 33.64
C ALA A 445 6.51 12.84 33.62
N GLU A 446 7.13 12.92 32.44
CA GLU A 446 8.48 13.44 32.22
C GLU A 446 8.57 14.99 32.28
N GLY A 447 7.46 15.68 32.49
CA GLY A 447 7.41 17.14 32.64
C GLY A 447 7.24 17.92 31.34
N TRP A 448 6.85 17.27 30.23
CA TRP A 448 6.54 17.97 28.99
C TRP A 448 5.28 18.83 29.13
N SER A 449 5.17 19.88 28.30
CA SER A 449 3.93 20.63 28.17
C SER A 449 2.81 19.74 27.63
N LYS A 450 1.55 20.06 27.95
CA LYS A 450 0.40 19.32 27.41
C LYS A 450 0.38 19.31 25.88
N GLU A 451 0.73 20.43 25.27
CA GLU A 451 0.76 20.56 23.81
C GLU A 451 1.87 19.69 23.20
N ASP A 452 3.08 19.74 23.75
CA ASP A 452 4.20 18.96 23.21
C ASP A 452 4.00 17.46 23.42
N ALA A 453 3.50 17.05 24.59
CA ALA A 453 3.15 15.65 24.86
C ALA A 453 2.09 15.14 23.87
N PHE A 454 1.04 15.93 23.62
CA PHE A 454 -0.01 15.60 22.66
C PHE A 454 0.52 15.50 21.22
N ARG A 455 1.33 16.48 20.77
CA ARG A 455 1.92 16.48 19.42
C ARG A 455 2.96 15.37 19.23
N PHE A 456 3.65 14.94 20.29
CA PHE A 456 4.57 13.80 20.24
C PHE A 456 3.79 12.48 20.17
N ALA A 457 2.73 12.34 20.97
CA ALA A 457 1.82 11.19 20.91
C ALA A 457 1.15 11.05 19.53
N GLU A 458 0.75 12.15 18.91
CA GLU A 458 0.26 12.16 17.52
C GLU A 458 1.29 11.55 16.56
N ALA A 459 2.56 11.93 16.66
CA ALA A 459 3.61 11.44 15.79
C ALA A 459 3.85 9.93 15.98
N VAL A 460 3.99 9.46 17.24
CA VAL A 460 4.14 8.03 17.53
C VAL A 460 2.95 7.24 17.00
N THR A 461 1.73 7.69 17.29
CA THR A 461 0.49 7.02 16.86
C THR A 461 0.37 6.99 15.33
N THR A 462 0.81 8.04 14.64
CA THR A 462 0.84 8.08 13.17
C THR A 462 1.72 6.98 12.60
N TYR A 463 2.91 6.74 13.15
CA TYR A 463 3.77 5.64 12.68
C TYR A 463 3.18 4.26 12.96
N LEU A 464 2.52 4.08 14.11
CA LEU A 464 1.79 2.84 14.41
C LEU A 464 0.61 2.63 13.45
N ALA A 465 -0.12 3.71 13.11
CA ALA A 465 -1.21 3.70 12.14
C ALA A 465 -0.71 3.41 10.71
N ILE A 466 0.48 3.89 10.32
CA ILE A 466 1.12 3.53 9.05
C ILE A 466 1.50 2.04 9.03
N ALA A 467 2.02 1.50 10.13
CA ALA A 467 2.28 0.07 10.25
C ALA A 467 0.99 -0.77 10.14
N LEU A 468 -0.13 -0.28 10.71
CA LEU A 468 -1.46 -0.87 10.52
C LEU A 468 -1.86 -0.84 9.04
N ALA A 469 -1.77 0.31 8.36
CA ALA A 469 -2.12 0.42 6.94
C ALA A 469 -1.30 -0.56 6.06
N ASN A 470 -0.01 -0.71 6.35
CA ASN A 470 0.84 -1.68 5.67
C ASN A 470 0.44 -3.14 5.99
N THR A 471 0.03 -3.42 7.23
CA THR A 471 -0.48 -4.75 7.64
C THR A 471 -1.78 -5.09 6.91
N VAL A 472 -2.71 -4.13 6.82
CA VAL A 472 -4.00 -4.27 6.10
C VAL A 472 -3.76 -4.63 4.62
N ASP A 473 -2.76 -4.02 3.97
CA ASP A 473 -2.37 -4.36 2.59
C ASP A 473 -1.99 -5.83 2.42
N PHE A 474 -1.40 -6.45 3.44
CA PHE A 474 -1.05 -7.86 3.45
C PHE A 474 -2.06 -8.77 4.15
N ASN A 475 -3.19 -8.23 4.61
CA ASN A 475 -4.15 -8.97 5.42
C ASN A 475 -5.61 -8.68 5.03
N SER A 476 -5.95 -8.96 3.78
CA SER A 476 -7.30 -8.86 3.22
C SER A 476 -7.63 -10.08 2.35
N LEU A 477 -8.87 -10.19 1.90
CA LEU A 477 -9.34 -11.16 0.91
C LEU A 477 -8.82 -10.90 -0.51
N SER A 478 -8.08 -9.80 -0.72
CA SER A 478 -7.43 -9.46 -2.00
C SER A 478 -5.94 -9.84 -2.03
N THR A 479 -5.40 -10.37 -0.93
CA THR A 479 -4.02 -10.87 -0.89
C THR A 479 -3.92 -12.19 -1.64
N TYR A 480 -2.71 -12.60 -2.04
CA TYR A 480 -2.52 -13.92 -2.64
C TYR A 480 -1.19 -14.53 -2.22
N TRP A 481 -1.14 -15.86 -2.35
CA TRP A 481 0.08 -16.64 -2.16
C TRP A 481 0.89 -16.66 -3.45
N GLU A 482 2.11 -16.15 -3.41
CA GLU A 482 3.04 -16.20 -4.53
C GLU A 482 3.96 -17.42 -4.37
N VAL A 483 3.97 -18.28 -5.38
CA VAL A 483 4.51 -19.65 -5.31
C VAL A 483 5.99 -19.76 -5.65
N VAL A 484 6.61 -18.73 -6.23
CA VAL A 484 8.03 -18.72 -6.57
C VAL A 484 8.87 -18.26 -5.38
N TRP A 485 8.39 -17.28 -4.62
CA TRP A 485 9.02 -16.75 -3.42
C TRP A 485 8.42 -17.37 -2.16
N CYS A 486 7.31 -18.10 -2.27
CA CYS A 486 6.55 -18.64 -1.15
C CYS A 486 6.21 -17.58 -0.10
N THR A 487 5.65 -16.46 -0.57
CA THR A 487 5.30 -15.31 0.28
C THR A 487 3.89 -14.82 -0.01
N ASN A 488 3.25 -14.25 1.01
CA ASN A 488 2.05 -13.45 0.83
C ASN A 488 2.36 -12.16 0.06
N LYS A 489 1.43 -11.74 -0.80
CA LYS A 489 1.53 -10.50 -1.57
C LYS A 489 0.38 -9.54 -1.26
N ARG A 490 0.70 -8.26 -1.42
CA ARG A 490 -0.09 -7.07 -1.14
C ARG A 490 -1.38 -7.00 -1.96
N SER A 491 -2.38 -6.31 -1.42
CA SER A 491 -3.70 -6.05 -1.99
C SER A 491 -3.69 -4.91 -3.01
N VAL A 492 -2.85 -3.88 -2.78
CA VAL A 492 -2.78 -2.66 -3.60
C VAL A 492 -1.50 -2.52 -4.43
N ALA A 493 -0.70 -3.59 -4.59
CA ALA A 493 0.56 -3.53 -5.33
C ALA A 493 0.41 -3.20 -6.83
N PHE A 494 -0.78 -3.38 -7.39
CA PHE A 494 -1.11 -2.98 -8.75
C PHE A 494 -1.85 -1.63 -8.75
N ARG A 495 -2.08 -1.03 -9.92
CA ARG A 495 -2.95 0.15 -10.09
C ARG A 495 -4.43 -0.22 -9.91
N GLY A 496 -4.72 -0.92 -8.81
CA GLY A 496 -6.02 -1.40 -8.40
C GLY A 496 -5.99 -2.52 -7.36
N ILE A 497 -7.15 -2.76 -6.74
CA ILE A 497 -7.38 -3.92 -5.87
C ILE A 497 -8.05 -4.99 -6.72
N ALA A 498 -7.52 -6.21 -6.75
CA ALA A 498 -8.03 -7.31 -7.58
C ALA A 498 -8.49 -8.49 -6.73
N MET A 499 -9.58 -9.15 -7.15
CA MET A 499 -10.10 -10.35 -6.46
C MET A 499 -9.12 -11.50 -6.57
N THR A 500 -8.86 -12.17 -5.44
CA THR A 500 -8.09 -13.40 -5.37
C THR A 500 -8.99 -14.52 -4.87
N TRP A 501 -8.84 -15.71 -5.44
CA TRP A 501 -9.62 -16.90 -5.07
C TRP A 501 -8.90 -17.80 -4.07
N ASN A 502 -7.61 -17.50 -3.86
CA ASN A 502 -6.73 -18.08 -2.88
C ASN A 502 -6.18 -16.91 -2.05
N TRP A 503 -6.94 -16.44 -1.08
CA TRP A 503 -6.51 -15.37 -0.20
C TRP A 503 -5.59 -15.90 0.89
N THR A 504 -4.78 -15.00 1.46
CA THR A 504 -3.84 -15.34 2.52
C THR A 504 -4.07 -14.50 3.77
N GLU A 505 -3.84 -15.12 4.92
CA GLU A 505 -3.97 -14.49 6.22
C GLU A 505 -2.74 -14.85 7.04
N GLY A 506 -1.85 -13.87 7.24
CA GLY A 506 -0.67 -14.02 8.09
C GLY A 506 -1.02 -13.76 9.56
N LEU A 507 -0.29 -14.42 10.46
CA LEU A 507 -0.38 -14.13 11.89
C LEU A 507 0.17 -12.73 12.18
N VAL A 508 -0.67 -11.84 12.72
CA VAL A 508 -0.40 -10.39 12.78
C VAL A 508 0.81 -10.03 13.63
N TYR A 509 1.09 -10.79 14.70
CA TYR A 509 2.24 -10.56 15.58
C TYR A 509 3.48 -11.42 15.25
N ALA A 510 3.38 -12.36 14.30
CA ALA A 510 4.53 -13.20 13.91
C ALA A 510 5.57 -12.41 13.11
N ASP A 511 6.84 -12.82 13.10
CA ASP A 511 7.91 -12.13 12.35
C ASP A 511 7.96 -12.51 10.86
N VAL A 512 6.81 -12.48 10.19
CA VAL A 512 6.62 -12.90 8.80
C VAL A 512 6.20 -11.72 7.92
N THR A 513 6.49 -11.79 6.62
CA THR A 513 6.12 -10.73 5.66
C THR A 513 4.66 -10.33 5.81
N GLY A 514 4.39 -9.02 5.89
CA GLY A 514 3.05 -8.49 5.98
C GLY A 514 2.39 -8.53 7.37
N SER A 515 3.07 -9.08 8.38
CA SER A 515 2.67 -8.92 9.79
C SER A 515 2.78 -7.47 10.27
N PHE A 516 2.14 -7.17 11.39
CA PHE A 516 2.32 -5.91 12.10
C PHE A 516 3.75 -5.80 12.65
N THR A 517 4.34 -6.89 13.13
CA THR A 517 5.74 -6.93 13.58
C THR A 517 6.72 -6.50 12.48
N ARG A 518 6.63 -7.08 11.28
CA ARG A 518 7.45 -6.65 10.14
C ARG A 518 7.14 -5.22 9.71
N SER A 519 5.87 -4.82 9.76
CA SER A 519 5.47 -3.44 9.41
C SER A 519 6.07 -2.41 10.38
N ILE A 520 6.12 -2.71 11.69
CA ILE A 520 6.81 -1.88 12.69
C ILE A 520 8.31 -1.80 12.38
N ASN A 521 8.96 -2.92 12.04
CA ASN A 521 10.37 -2.92 11.65
C ASN A 521 10.62 -2.06 10.41
N SER A 522 9.81 -2.18 9.36
CA SER A 522 9.91 -1.33 8.16
C SER A 522 9.68 0.15 8.46
N VAL A 523 8.75 0.46 9.38
CA VAL A 523 8.53 1.83 9.87
C VAL A 523 9.73 2.37 10.63
N ILE A 524 10.35 1.58 11.52
CA ILE A 524 11.54 1.97 12.28
C ILE A 524 12.73 2.22 11.34
N GLU A 525 12.96 1.34 10.37
CA GLU A 525 14.01 1.50 9.36
C GLU A 525 13.78 2.73 8.48
N GLY A 526 12.54 2.93 8.03
CA GLY A 526 12.12 4.09 7.24
C GLY A 526 12.30 5.40 8.01
N LEU A 527 11.83 5.45 9.25
CA LEU A 527 11.97 6.62 10.13
C LEU A 527 13.43 6.92 10.46
N SER A 528 14.23 5.90 10.77
CA SER A 528 15.67 6.06 11.03
C SER A 528 16.39 6.63 9.81
N TYR A 529 16.02 6.17 8.61
CA TYR A 529 16.52 6.72 7.35
C TYR A 529 16.11 8.20 7.19
N LEU A 530 14.85 8.54 7.44
CA LEU A 530 14.35 9.91 7.30
C LEU A 530 15.03 10.87 8.28
N ILE A 531 15.15 10.51 9.56
CA ILE A 531 15.87 11.31 10.57
C ILE A 531 17.31 11.56 10.13
N SER A 532 18.00 10.51 9.64
CA SER A 532 19.36 10.67 9.11
C SER A 532 19.37 11.63 7.92
N ALA A 533 18.43 11.49 6.99
CA ALA A 533 18.33 12.32 5.79
C ALA A 533 18.05 13.80 6.10
N VAL A 534 17.27 14.11 7.15
CA VAL A 534 16.89 15.49 7.49
C VAL A 534 17.67 16.10 8.67
N SER A 535 18.54 15.32 9.33
CA SER A 535 19.27 15.72 10.56
C SER A 535 20.09 17.01 10.47
N ASN A 536 20.53 17.40 9.27
CA ASN A 536 21.34 18.61 9.03
C ASN A 536 20.61 19.65 8.16
N THR A 537 19.28 19.53 8.04
CA THR A 537 18.48 20.47 7.26
C THR A 537 18.08 21.66 8.12
N LYS A 538 18.10 22.86 7.54
CA LYS A 538 17.78 24.13 8.24
C LYS A 538 16.47 24.76 7.80
N GLY A 539 15.97 24.37 6.62
CA GLY A 539 14.76 24.95 6.04
C GLY A 539 13.50 24.58 6.83
N ARG A 540 12.54 25.48 6.82
CA ARG A 540 11.21 25.26 7.38
C ARG A 540 10.44 24.28 6.51
N VAL A 541 9.69 23.37 7.13
CA VAL A 541 8.72 22.51 6.44
C VAL A 541 7.30 22.89 6.84
N GLN A 542 6.42 23.01 5.85
CA GLN A 542 4.98 23.17 6.03
C GLN A 542 4.25 22.15 5.17
N ILE A 543 3.24 21.51 5.76
CA ILE A 543 2.44 20.48 5.09
C ILE A 543 0.98 20.89 5.21
N LEU A 544 0.30 21.00 4.08
CA LEU A 544 -1.07 21.51 4.00
C LEU A 544 -1.99 20.48 3.36
N LEU A 545 -3.10 20.18 4.02
CA LEU A 545 -4.22 19.49 3.41
C LEU A 545 -5.07 20.54 2.67
N ASP A 546 -4.91 20.62 1.36
CA ASP A 546 -5.54 21.65 0.53
C ASP A 546 -5.56 21.23 -0.94
N ASP A 547 -6.25 22.01 -1.77
CA ASP A 547 -6.48 21.69 -3.16
C ASP A 547 -5.62 22.56 -4.07
N ALA A 548 -4.81 21.90 -4.91
CA ALA A 548 -3.91 22.54 -5.85
C ALA A 548 -4.60 23.54 -6.80
N THR A 549 -5.91 23.39 -7.02
CA THR A 549 -6.69 24.31 -7.87
C THR A 549 -6.94 25.67 -7.23
N VAL A 550 -6.79 25.80 -5.90
CA VAL A 550 -7.07 27.05 -5.17
C VAL A 550 -5.96 27.47 -4.20
N LEU A 551 -5.26 26.52 -3.56
CA LEU A 551 -4.21 26.77 -2.58
C LEU A 551 -4.65 27.78 -1.49
N SER A 552 -5.84 27.56 -0.94
CA SER A 552 -6.52 28.45 0.01
C SER A 552 -5.86 28.55 1.38
N ASN A 553 -5.12 27.54 1.80
CA ASN A 553 -4.40 27.48 3.07
C ASN A 553 -3.01 28.14 3.01
N ILE A 554 -2.62 28.65 1.83
CA ILE A 554 -1.43 29.48 1.64
C ILE A 554 -1.85 30.96 1.62
N PRO A 555 -1.31 31.81 2.50
CA PRO A 555 -1.62 33.25 2.50
C PRO A 555 -1.41 33.87 1.10
N PRO A 556 -2.34 34.70 0.56
CA PRO A 556 -2.26 35.28 -0.79
C PRO A 556 -0.92 35.96 -1.14
N GLU A 557 -0.30 36.59 -0.15
CA GLU A 557 0.97 37.30 -0.20
C GLU A 557 2.20 36.38 -0.21
N GLU A 558 2.05 35.11 0.20
CA GLU A 558 3.14 34.16 0.20
C GLU A 558 3.45 33.68 -1.23
N LYS A 559 4.69 33.90 -1.65
CA LYS A 559 5.23 33.57 -2.98
C LYS A 559 6.44 32.64 -2.88
N PHE A 560 6.63 31.83 -3.90
CA PHE A 560 7.66 30.80 -3.98
C PHE A 560 8.65 31.09 -5.11
N ASP A 561 9.91 30.77 -4.87
CA ASP A 561 11.00 30.89 -5.86
C ASP A 561 10.95 29.75 -6.87
N VAL A 562 10.57 28.56 -6.40
CA VAL A 562 10.57 27.33 -7.19
C VAL A 562 9.28 26.56 -6.91
N VAL A 563 8.63 26.08 -7.95
CA VAL A 563 7.60 25.04 -7.86
C VAL A 563 8.16 23.81 -8.57
N VAL A 564 8.27 22.68 -7.88
CA VAL A 564 8.59 21.39 -8.51
C VAL A 564 7.49 20.43 -8.13
N THR A 565 6.84 19.79 -9.10
CA THR A 565 5.65 18.99 -8.80
C THR A 565 5.38 17.92 -9.85
N ASP A 566 4.69 16.86 -9.44
CA ASP A 566 4.29 15.71 -10.27
C ASP A 566 2.76 15.58 -10.23
N PRO A 567 2.03 16.31 -11.10
CA PRO A 567 0.57 16.22 -11.11
C PRO A 567 0.12 14.84 -11.63
N PRO A 568 -1.07 14.35 -11.23
CA PRO A 568 -1.58 13.07 -11.70
C PRO A 568 -1.68 12.96 -13.24
N TYR A 569 -1.34 11.78 -13.78
CA TYR A 569 -1.39 11.50 -15.22
C TYR A 569 -2.77 10.98 -15.60
N MET A 570 -3.70 11.87 -15.93
CA MET A 570 -5.01 11.46 -16.47
C MET A 570 -5.67 10.38 -15.59
N ASP A 571 -5.94 9.18 -16.09
CA ASP A 571 -6.62 8.08 -15.39
C ASP A 571 -5.66 6.99 -14.89
N ASP A 572 -4.36 7.28 -14.83
CA ASP A 572 -3.33 6.28 -14.56
C ASP A 572 -3.49 5.61 -13.18
N VAL A 573 -3.85 6.39 -12.16
CA VAL A 573 -4.13 5.90 -10.81
C VAL A 573 -5.32 6.66 -10.24
N ALA A 574 -6.34 5.93 -9.80
CA ALA A 574 -7.48 6.49 -9.06
C ALA A 574 -7.11 6.64 -7.57
N TYR A 575 -6.27 7.63 -7.23
CA TYR A 575 -5.71 7.75 -5.87
C TYR A 575 -6.79 7.90 -4.81
N THR A 576 -7.80 8.74 -5.07
CA THR A 576 -8.90 8.98 -4.13
C THR A 576 -9.60 7.67 -3.76
N GLU A 577 -10.02 6.90 -4.77
CA GLU A 577 -10.75 5.64 -4.57
C GLU A 577 -9.88 4.53 -3.97
N LEU A 578 -8.62 4.42 -4.37
CA LEU A 578 -7.73 3.36 -3.92
C LEU A 578 -7.16 3.60 -2.54
N SER A 579 -6.80 4.85 -2.22
CA SER A 579 -6.24 5.20 -0.92
C SER A 579 -7.27 5.12 0.21
N ASP A 580 -8.57 5.05 -0.11
CA ASP A 580 -9.60 4.79 0.89
C ASP A 580 -9.44 3.44 1.61
N PHE A 581 -8.78 2.48 0.95
CA PHE A 581 -8.38 1.22 1.57
C PHE A 581 -7.48 1.43 2.79
N TYR A 582 -6.68 2.50 2.82
CA TYR A 582 -5.89 2.90 3.99
C TYR A 582 -6.65 3.91 4.87
N TYR A 583 -7.32 4.88 4.25
CA TYR A 583 -8.01 5.97 4.92
C TYR A 583 -8.91 5.51 6.06
N VAL A 584 -9.75 4.50 5.80
CA VAL A 584 -10.72 4.02 6.80
C VAL A 584 -10.04 3.49 8.06
N TRP A 585 -8.83 2.93 7.93
CA TRP A 585 -8.05 2.44 9.07
C TRP A 585 -7.25 3.55 9.74
N LEU A 586 -6.64 4.45 8.96
CA LEU A 586 -5.93 5.61 9.49
C LEU A 586 -6.86 6.50 10.32
N LYS A 587 -8.07 6.77 9.80
CA LYS A 587 -9.12 7.53 10.48
C LYS A 587 -9.43 6.93 11.85
N ARG A 588 -9.60 5.61 11.94
CA ARG A 588 -9.90 4.91 13.20
C ARG A 588 -8.74 4.90 14.17
N ALA A 589 -7.52 4.69 13.69
CA ALA A 589 -6.32 4.64 14.52
C ALA A 589 -5.92 6.01 15.09
N LEU A 590 -6.24 7.11 14.39
CA LEU A 590 -5.88 8.48 14.76
C LEU A 590 -7.02 9.28 15.41
N SER A 591 -8.24 8.75 15.42
CA SER A 591 -9.38 9.32 16.13
C SER A 591 -9.58 8.65 17.50
N ASP A 592 -10.37 9.26 18.38
CA ASP A 592 -10.95 8.56 19.53
C ASP A 592 -12.33 7.97 19.17
N SER A 593 -12.96 7.27 20.11
CA SER A 593 -14.33 6.75 19.98
C SER A 593 -15.12 7.04 21.24
N ASP A 594 -16.38 7.47 21.08
CA ASP A 594 -17.35 7.62 22.17
C ASP A 594 -18.20 6.35 22.39
N GLY A 595 -17.84 5.25 21.71
CA GLY A 595 -18.58 3.98 21.71
C GLY A 595 -19.73 3.92 20.70
N ARG A 596 -20.07 5.03 20.04
CA ARG A 596 -21.10 5.08 18.98
C ARG A 596 -20.55 5.59 17.65
N ARG A 597 -19.56 6.48 17.69
CA ARG A 597 -18.94 7.10 16.52
C ARG A 597 -17.48 7.45 16.81
N LEU A 598 -16.73 7.71 15.74
CA LEU A 598 -15.40 8.29 15.86
C LEU A 598 -15.51 9.76 16.27
N VAL A 599 -14.56 10.20 17.10
CA VAL A 599 -14.45 11.60 17.55
C VAL A 599 -13.04 12.12 17.32
N PRO A 600 -12.86 13.42 17.01
CA PRO A 600 -11.55 13.94 16.64
C PRO A 600 -10.52 13.81 17.76
N ARG A 601 -9.29 13.42 17.41
CA ARG A 601 -8.12 13.44 18.30
C ARG A 601 -6.90 13.96 17.56
N PHE A 602 -6.20 13.10 16.83
CA PHE A 602 -4.99 13.43 16.09
C PHE A 602 -5.32 13.72 14.63
N LEU A 603 -4.65 14.74 14.06
CA LEU A 603 -4.88 15.23 12.70
C LEU A 603 -6.37 15.38 12.35
N PRO A 604 -7.20 16.03 13.20
CA PRO A 604 -8.64 16.07 13.02
C PRO A 604 -9.08 16.68 11.67
N GLU A 605 -8.29 17.58 11.10
CA GLU A 605 -8.48 18.17 9.77
C GLU A 605 -8.50 17.15 8.62
N ALA A 606 -7.83 16.01 8.79
CA ALA A 606 -7.79 14.93 7.79
C ALA A 606 -9.08 14.09 7.79
N PHE A 607 -9.78 14.04 8.92
CA PHE A 607 -10.85 13.07 9.16
C PHE A 607 -12.21 13.70 9.47
N PHE A 608 -12.22 14.99 9.82
CA PHE A 608 -13.43 15.68 10.24
C PHE A 608 -13.48 17.10 9.68
N ARG A 609 -14.68 17.51 9.26
CA ARG A 609 -15.02 18.90 8.97
C ARG A 609 -15.50 19.60 10.22
N LYS A 610 -14.94 20.77 10.50
CA LYS A 610 -15.44 21.66 11.53
C LYS A 610 -16.62 22.48 10.98
N VAL A 611 -17.81 22.28 11.53
CA VAL A 611 -19.04 23.02 11.19
C VAL A 611 -19.48 23.77 12.44
N GLY A 612 -19.07 25.04 12.54
CA GLY A 612 -19.22 25.83 13.76
C GLY A 612 -18.42 25.22 14.91
N ALA A 613 -19.12 24.88 16.01
CA ALA A 613 -18.53 24.22 17.17
C ALA A 613 -18.51 22.67 17.08
N LYS A 614 -19.12 22.08 16.04
CA LYS A 614 -19.24 20.62 15.90
C LYS A 614 -18.29 20.07 14.85
N TYR A 615 -17.90 18.81 15.01
CA TYR A 615 -17.17 18.06 14.01
C TYR A 615 -18.11 17.09 13.29
N ARG A 616 -18.02 17.05 11.97
CA ARG A 616 -18.66 16.07 11.10
C ARG A 616 -17.59 15.18 10.49
N GLU A 617 -17.72 13.88 10.67
CA GLU A 617 -16.81 12.90 10.07
C GLU A 617 -16.84 12.96 8.54
N ILE A 618 -15.68 12.83 7.93
CA ILE A 618 -15.53 12.55 6.50
C ILE A 618 -15.60 11.02 6.37
N GLU A 619 -16.68 10.52 5.76
CA GLU A 619 -16.91 9.07 5.66
C GLU A 619 -15.82 8.39 4.84
N THR A 620 -15.62 8.82 3.59
CA THR A 620 -14.54 8.36 2.71
C THR A 620 -13.97 9.51 1.89
N GLN A 621 -12.75 9.35 1.37
CA GLN A 621 -12.16 10.32 0.48
C GLN A 621 -12.88 10.34 -0.87
N TRP A 622 -13.35 9.20 -1.38
CA TRP A 622 -14.02 9.16 -2.68
C TRP A 622 -15.32 9.95 -2.70
N GLN A 623 -16.10 9.92 -1.62
CA GLN A 623 -17.34 10.71 -1.55
C GLN A 623 -17.06 12.21 -1.51
N GLU A 624 -15.93 12.62 -0.94
CA GLU A 624 -15.63 14.01 -0.63
C GLU A 624 -14.71 14.70 -1.66
N PHE A 625 -13.73 13.98 -2.20
CA PHE A 625 -12.62 14.55 -2.96
C PHE A 625 -12.52 14.03 -4.40
N ALA A 626 -13.23 12.96 -4.77
CA ALA A 626 -13.04 12.32 -6.09
C ALA A 626 -13.25 13.30 -7.26
N LYS A 627 -14.28 14.15 -7.20
CA LYS A 627 -14.55 15.15 -8.25
C LYS A 627 -13.55 16.32 -8.26
N ARG A 628 -12.69 16.44 -7.24
CA ARG A 628 -11.66 17.49 -7.11
C ARG A 628 -10.26 17.00 -7.45
N GLU A 629 -10.03 15.68 -7.46
CA GLU A 629 -8.78 15.11 -7.93
C GLU A 629 -8.57 15.46 -9.41
N VAL A 630 -7.39 15.97 -9.74
CA VAL A 630 -7.01 16.36 -11.11
C VAL A 630 -6.70 15.11 -11.95
N SER A 631 -7.74 14.38 -12.33
CA SER A 631 -7.63 13.14 -13.11
C SER A 631 -8.83 12.93 -14.05
N THR A 632 -8.64 12.11 -15.08
CA THR A 632 -9.69 11.79 -16.06
C THR A 632 -10.41 10.50 -15.65
N ASN A 633 -11.32 10.52 -14.67
CA ASN A 633 -12.08 9.31 -14.31
C ASN A 633 -13.57 9.40 -14.69
N PRO A 634 -14.00 8.82 -15.83
CA PRO A 634 -15.41 8.81 -16.24
C PRO A 634 -16.36 8.14 -15.25
N GLY A 635 -15.86 7.25 -14.38
CA GLY A 635 -16.66 6.61 -13.34
C GLY A 635 -17.27 7.62 -12.36
N ARG A 636 -16.64 8.77 -12.15
CA ARG A 636 -17.14 9.82 -11.22
C ARG A 636 -18.38 10.56 -11.72
N PHE A 637 -18.76 10.32 -12.97
CA PHE A 637 -19.84 11.01 -13.70
C PHE A 637 -20.79 9.99 -14.36
N LEU A 638 -21.13 8.89 -13.66
CA LEU A 638 -22.03 7.84 -14.19
C LEU A 638 -23.39 8.38 -14.65
N ASP A 639 -23.84 9.47 -14.02
CA ASP A 639 -25.11 10.16 -14.24
C ASP A 639 -25.09 11.15 -15.41
N VAL A 640 -23.93 11.33 -16.08
CA VAL A 640 -23.74 12.31 -17.15
C VAL A 640 -23.70 11.62 -18.52
N GLU A 641 -24.52 12.08 -19.47
CA GLU A 641 -24.42 11.66 -20.87
C GLU A 641 -23.06 12.05 -21.46
N ASN A 642 -22.47 11.22 -22.33
CA ASN A 642 -21.11 11.41 -22.86
C ASN A 642 -20.03 11.58 -21.75
N ARG A 643 -20.17 10.88 -20.62
CA ARG A 643 -19.28 10.95 -19.44
C ARG A 643 -17.77 10.92 -19.73
N ASN A 644 -17.32 10.26 -20.80
CA ASN A 644 -15.91 10.23 -21.16
C ASN A 644 -15.43 11.62 -21.59
N GLU A 645 -16.15 12.27 -22.52
CA GLU A 645 -15.86 13.64 -22.95
C GLU A 645 -16.01 14.64 -21.80
N HIS A 646 -17.02 14.44 -20.94
CA HIS A 646 -17.20 15.25 -19.74
C HIS A 646 -16.00 15.12 -18.79
N ALA A 647 -15.52 13.90 -18.51
CA ALA A 647 -14.38 13.68 -17.63
C ALA A 647 -13.08 14.26 -18.19
N GLU A 648 -12.86 14.18 -19.50
CA GLU A 648 -11.72 14.83 -20.16
C GLU A 648 -11.79 16.36 -20.04
N LYS A 649 -12.98 16.95 -20.26
CA LYS A 649 -13.18 18.40 -20.11
C LYS A 649 -12.96 18.83 -18.67
N HIS A 650 -13.54 18.12 -17.71
CA HIS A 650 -13.40 18.38 -16.27
C HIS A 650 -11.94 18.31 -15.82
N PHE A 651 -11.19 17.30 -16.27
CA PHE A 651 -9.74 17.22 -16.03
C PHE A 651 -9.00 18.44 -16.57
N ARG A 652 -9.26 18.84 -17.82
CA ARG A 652 -8.61 20.02 -18.42
C ARG A 652 -8.91 21.29 -17.63
N GLU A 653 -10.15 21.45 -17.15
CA GLU A 653 -10.56 22.57 -16.32
C GLU A 653 -9.80 22.58 -14.98
N LEU A 654 -9.82 21.48 -14.23
CA LEU A 654 -9.08 21.38 -12.96
C LEU A 654 -7.57 21.57 -13.13
N PHE A 655 -6.98 20.93 -14.14
CA PHE A 655 -5.55 21.07 -14.43
C PHE A 655 -5.19 22.51 -14.78
N THR A 656 -6.02 23.18 -15.58
CA THR A 656 -5.85 24.60 -15.90
C THR A 656 -5.92 25.47 -14.65
N GLN A 657 -6.89 25.24 -13.75
CA GLN A 657 -6.99 25.97 -12.50
C GLN A 657 -5.78 25.73 -11.59
N ALA A 658 -5.29 24.49 -11.50
CA ALA A 658 -4.07 24.19 -10.76
C ALA A 658 -2.86 24.95 -11.32
N MET A 659 -2.68 25.00 -12.65
CA MET A 659 -1.60 25.78 -13.27
C MET A 659 -1.74 27.29 -13.03
N ILE A 660 -2.96 27.83 -13.06
CA ILE A 660 -3.22 29.24 -12.72
C ILE A 660 -2.85 29.52 -11.26
N SER A 661 -3.28 28.65 -10.34
CA SER A 661 -2.96 28.77 -8.91
C SER A 661 -1.46 28.68 -8.66
N ILE A 662 -0.76 27.73 -9.29
CA ILE A 662 0.72 27.65 -9.25
C ILE A 662 1.36 28.95 -9.74
N ARG A 663 0.96 29.45 -10.92
CA ARG A 663 1.48 30.72 -11.46
C ARG A 663 1.26 31.87 -10.49
N ASN A 664 0.09 31.95 -9.87
CA ASN A 664 -0.24 32.99 -8.90
C ASN A 664 0.58 32.88 -7.61
N ARG A 665 1.17 31.72 -7.31
CA ARG A 665 2.06 31.52 -6.15
C ARG A 665 3.54 31.70 -6.48
N LEU A 666 3.93 31.84 -7.74
CA LEU A 666 5.31 32.12 -8.11
C LEU A 666 5.69 33.59 -7.92
N LYS A 667 6.96 33.84 -7.56
CA LYS A 667 7.61 35.14 -7.73
C LYS A 667 7.74 35.49 -9.22
N GLU A 668 7.93 36.76 -9.54
CA GLU A 668 8.06 37.21 -10.94
C GLU A 668 9.22 36.55 -11.69
N ASP A 669 10.34 36.31 -10.99
CA ASP A 669 11.50 35.60 -11.50
C ASP A 669 11.49 34.10 -11.16
N GLY A 670 10.43 33.60 -10.53
CA GLY A 670 10.30 32.21 -10.11
C GLY A 670 10.15 31.22 -11.27
N ILE A 671 10.23 29.93 -10.97
CA ILE A 671 10.09 28.86 -11.97
C ILE A 671 9.17 27.74 -11.50
N ALA A 672 8.35 27.21 -12.42
CA ALA A 672 7.64 25.95 -12.24
C ALA A 672 8.23 24.86 -13.13
N ALA A 673 8.73 23.79 -12.51
CA ALA A 673 9.17 22.57 -13.17
C ALA A 673 8.13 21.46 -12.93
N ILE A 674 7.41 21.07 -14.00
CA ILE A 674 6.44 19.97 -13.94
C ILE A 674 7.16 18.66 -14.28
N TYR A 675 7.31 17.80 -13.28
CA TYR A 675 8.10 16.58 -13.36
C TYR A 675 7.23 15.39 -13.78
N PHE A 676 7.19 15.13 -15.09
CA PHE A 676 6.60 13.92 -15.64
C PHE A 676 7.55 12.70 -15.66
#